data_AF-A0A6A7M1P1-F1
#
_entry.id   AF-A0A6A7M1P1-F1
#
_cell.length_a   1.000
_cell.length_b   1.000
_cell.length_c   1.000
_cell.angle_alpha   90.00
_cell.angle_beta   90.00
_cell.angle_gamma   90.00
#
_symmetry.space_group_name_H-M   'P 1'
#
loop_
_entity.id
_entity.type
_entity.pdbx_description
1 polymer ?
#
loop_
_entity_poly.entity_id
_entity_poly.type
_entity_poly.pdbx_seq_one_letter_code
_entity_poly.pdbx_strand_id
1 'polypeptide(L)'
;MLKRVLIANRGEIAIRIARAAASLGVDSVAIFTRPDSLSLHTKLAGAAREIGGDAVRGYLDIEAVIAAAKASGSDCVHPGYGFLSENTLFAERCRAEGLRFIGPSPASLKLFGDKVEARAFAQAQGIPVIPGAPKLASSDEARANAKSIGYPVMLKAAAGGGGRGMRAVARPEEMDEAFARCQGEAEAAFGDRALFLEKIVPRPRHIEVQVLGDGQGNVVHLFERDCSVQLRNQKVVEVAPAPNLDEGLRQRILADAVKLARAARYENAGTVEFLVDPETGEHFFIECNPRIQVEHTITEQVMGVDLVEAQFRIAAGASLAALGLADQKGVGTPRGFAVQARVVAQGTGTLSAYREPSGPGVRVDACGYVGLAPPPQFDPLLAKLICQSGSSGCFASAVDRTRRALDEFHIVGVPTNGDQLRAILAHPEFRAGNARTTLLAEAIEPTKVKTGALQFLDQQVASLGRGRGASAPPARPLPVPPGHEAVESPHAGSVIDIKAREGAEVKARDLLFVVSAMKMETSVTAPRSGLVATLAPLAVGDTVDGGQILAVIKPAAGAAKAASPVTANEGWTPMLDKVAALQAIAHKRLAPGSTDPGVVRQRNRRKLTCRERIDTLLDPGSFREVGSLAGFATFDEDGTVAEFTPASHVGGQGRIEGRPCIVCADDFTSRGGHADGAIGHKSRYLDQLSIELRTPSIRLLDGSSGGGSVATMVPKQDSAMGSAAAKESTGAIKAGRPRVVGGGGSFLPGHLGSTFYTEQLASVPVVNLLLGSVVGIGAAKAVLGHFSVMVRDISQLFVAGPPVVSHAMGYDVTKEDLGGWHIHCRNGSVDNLAETEEEAMAQTRRFLSYLPSSVYEAPPVTKSADPADRREEELLTLVPRKRTATFDVRRAIRLLADKDSFFEIGPLWGTDQVTGFVRMNGYPMGVIASDSRHVNGGALTADGCDKLKRHLDVCDLFHLPVLNLVDNPGFAVGIEHEIAGTIRKGGEWMVAFAQVTVPIFTVLMRRSFGVAGNNYATPQSAASARVAWPSADVGGIPPEGGIEAAYKRQLAEAADPAALRAEINARIESVRGPIGPLNRFEIEEMIDPRDTRRLACEWVADAWRVVSQPSRLVPRPLQFRP
;
A
#
# COMPACT_ATOMS: atom_id res chain seq x y z
N MET A 1 5.96 40.64 -39.20
CA MET A 1 5.30 40.43 -37.88
C MET A 1 3.97 39.78 -38.15
N LEU A 2 3.68 38.70 -37.42
CA LEU A 2 2.35 38.08 -37.41
C LEU A 2 1.39 39.03 -36.71
N LYS A 3 0.18 39.21 -37.25
CA LYS A 3 -0.81 40.15 -36.73
C LYS A 3 -1.94 39.45 -36.01
N ARG A 4 -2.37 38.27 -36.50
CA ARG A 4 -3.53 37.58 -35.97
C ARG A 4 -3.40 36.07 -36.07
N VAL A 5 -3.50 35.40 -34.93
CA VAL A 5 -3.42 33.96 -34.82
C VAL A 5 -4.79 33.33 -34.61
N LEU A 6 -5.10 32.30 -35.40
CA LEU A 6 -6.15 31.36 -35.05
C LEU A 6 -5.57 30.26 -34.16
N ILE A 7 -6.15 30.06 -32.99
CA ILE A 7 -5.74 29.03 -32.05
C ILE A 7 -6.55 27.78 -32.37
N ALA A 8 -5.92 26.81 -33.04
CA ALA A 8 -6.58 25.58 -33.48
C ALA A 8 -6.67 24.54 -32.35
N ASN A 9 -7.15 24.95 -31.17
CA ASN A 9 -7.24 24.12 -29.98
C ASN A 9 -8.26 24.67 -28.96
N ARG A 10 -8.38 24.03 -27.79
CA ARG A 10 -9.29 24.40 -26.70
C ARG A 10 -8.64 24.24 -25.32
N GLY A 11 -9.38 24.57 -24.27
CA GLY A 11 -8.97 24.34 -22.88
C GLY A 11 -7.75 25.18 -22.47
N GLU A 12 -6.91 24.63 -21.60
CA GLU A 12 -5.76 25.35 -21.02
C GLU A 12 -4.75 25.82 -22.07
N ILE A 13 -4.37 24.98 -23.04
CA ILE A 13 -3.38 25.35 -24.05
C ILE A 13 -3.83 26.51 -24.93
N ALA A 14 -5.14 26.58 -25.23
CA ALA A 14 -5.67 27.72 -25.97
C ALA A 14 -5.53 29.03 -25.18
N ILE A 15 -5.72 28.98 -23.86
CA ILE A 15 -5.49 30.13 -22.96
C ILE A 15 -4.01 30.49 -22.93
N ARG A 16 -3.11 29.50 -22.82
CA ARG A 16 -1.66 29.69 -22.81
C ARG A 16 -1.15 30.35 -24.09
N ILE A 17 -1.67 29.94 -25.25
CA ILE A 17 -1.34 30.54 -26.55
C ILE A 17 -1.90 31.96 -26.65
N ALA A 18 -3.16 32.18 -26.25
CA ALA A 18 -3.78 33.51 -26.27
C ALA A 18 -3.00 34.52 -25.41
N ARG A 19 -2.51 34.09 -24.24
CA ARG A 19 -1.66 34.91 -23.36
C ARG A 19 -0.31 35.28 -24.01
N ALA A 20 0.37 34.32 -24.65
CA ALA A 20 1.62 34.62 -25.39
C ALA A 20 1.38 35.54 -26.58
N ALA A 21 0.31 35.31 -27.34
CA ALA A 21 -0.08 36.17 -28.46
C ALA A 21 -0.32 37.61 -27.98
N ALA A 22 -1.06 37.80 -26.89
CA ALA A 22 -1.29 39.10 -26.28
C ALA A 22 0.01 39.81 -25.86
N SER A 23 0.96 39.10 -25.24
CA SER A 23 2.27 39.66 -24.87
C SER A 23 3.09 40.15 -26.08
N LEU A 24 2.88 39.55 -27.25
CA LEU A 24 3.52 39.93 -28.51
C LEU A 24 2.73 40.98 -29.31
N GLY A 25 1.56 41.41 -28.83
CA GLY A 25 0.65 42.29 -29.58
C GLY A 25 0.01 41.62 -30.80
N VAL A 26 -0.13 40.29 -30.79
CA VAL A 26 -0.80 39.50 -31.83
C VAL A 26 -2.25 39.25 -31.41
N ASP A 27 -3.20 39.62 -32.25
CA ASP A 27 -4.63 39.35 -32.02
C ASP A 27 -4.88 37.82 -32.00
N SER A 28 -5.70 37.34 -31.07
CA SER A 28 -6.03 35.91 -30.96
C SER A 28 -7.48 35.61 -31.29
N VAL A 29 -7.70 34.53 -32.05
CA VAL A 29 -9.02 34.01 -32.41
C VAL A 29 -9.13 32.57 -31.91
N ALA A 30 -9.99 32.33 -30.93
CA ALA A 30 -10.33 31.00 -30.46
C ALA A 30 -11.35 30.33 -31.38
N ILE A 31 -11.29 29.01 -31.47
CA ILE A 31 -12.36 28.18 -32.05
C ILE A 31 -13.06 27.38 -30.94
N PHE A 32 -14.35 27.12 -31.13
CA PHE A 32 -15.11 26.28 -30.21
C PHE A 32 -16.16 25.42 -30.91
N THR A 33 -16.40 24.22 -30.40
CA THR A 33 -17.60 23.45 -30.73
C THR A 33 -18.72 23.81 -29.75
N ARG A 34 -19.99 23.49 -30.05
CA ARG A 34 -21.13 23.88 -29.21
C ARG A 34 -20.98 23.53 -27.70
N PRO A 35 -20.45 22.35 -27.31
CA PRO A 35 -20.15 22.03 -25.91
C PRO A 35 -19.11 22.95 -25.25
N ASP A 36 -18.28 23.61 -26.03
CA ASP A 36 -17.21 24.51 -25.59
C ASP A 36 -17.57 26.01 -25.66
N SER A 37 -18.82 26.35 -25.97
CA SER A 37 -19.30 27.73 -26.09
C SER A 37 -19.10 28.59 -24.83
N LEU A 38 -19.06 27.95 -23.66
CA LEU A 38 -18.79 28.60 -22.36
C LEU A 38 -17.37 28.37 -21.85
N SER A 39 -16.51 27.67 -22.58
CA SER A 39 -15.13 27.40 -22.12
C SER A 39 -14.32 28.69 -22.03
N LEU A 40 -13.46 28.76 -21.00
CA LEU A 40 -12.76 29.99 -20.62
C LEU A 40 -11.87 30.55 -21.74
N HIS A 41 -11.30 29.69 -22.60
CA HIS A 41 -10.49 30.12 -23.73
C HIS A 41 -11.26 30.98 -24.74
N THR A 42 -12.57 30.78 -24.88
CA THR A 42 -13.44 31.59 -25.75
C THR A 42 -13.63 33.01 -25.23
N LYS A 43 -13.36 33.24 -23.94
CA LYS A 43 -13.51 34.55 -23.28
C LYS A 43 -12.18 35.29 -23.13
N LEU A 44 -11.07 34.55 -23.16
CA LEU A 44 -9.72 35.12 -23.03
C LEU A 44 -9.07 35.43 -24.37
N ALA A 45 -9.50 34.81 -25.46
CA ALA A 45 -9.11 35.22 -26.81
C ALA A 45 -9.83 36.50 -27.23
N GLY A 46 -9.20 37.29 -28.11
CA GLY A 46 -9.77 38.56 -28.61
C GLY A 46 -11.05 38.37 -29.43
N ALA A 47 -11.20 37.23 -30.09
CA ALA A 47 -12.44 36.80 -30.76
C ALA A 47 -12.62 35.29 -30.63
N ALA A 48 -13.85 34.80 -30.85
CA ALA A 48 -14.16 33.38 -30.87
C ALA A 48 -15.09 33.03 -32.04
N ARG A 49 -14.89 31.85 -32.64
CA ARG A 49 -15.73 31.32 -33.73
C ARG A 49 -16.16 29.89 -33.47
N GLU A 50 -17.43 29.60 -33.74
CA GLU A 50 -17.97 28.25 -33.67
C GLU A 50 -17.51 27.43 -34.89
N ILE A 51 -17.11 26.17 -34.65
CA ILE A 51 -16.63 25.23 -35.66
C ILE A 51 -17.36 23.88 -35.53
N GLY A 52 -18.55 23.80 -36.13
CA GLY A 52 -19.34 22.57 -36.18
C GLY A 52 -20.04 22.21 -34.87
N GLY A 53 -21.04 21.33 -34.98
CA GLY A 53 -21.87 20.90 -33.85
C GLY A 53 -21.32 19.70 -33.07
N ASP A 54 -20.45 18.89 -33.68
CA ASP A 54 -19.82 17.73 -33.01
C ASP A 54 -18.69 18.16 -32.08
N ALA A 55 -18.67 17.60 -30.87
CA ALA A 55 -17.75 18.00 -29.81
C ALA A 55 -16.27 17.91 -30.19
N VAL A 56 -15.84 16.81 -30.83
CA VAL A 56 -14.42 16.50 -31.07
C VAL A 56 -14.09 16.63 -32.56
N ARG A 57 -14.97 16.15 -33.45
CA ARG A 57 -14.72 16.17 -34.90
C ARG A 57 -14.52 17.59 -35.43
N GLY A 58 -15.18 18.59 -34.85
CA GLY A 58 -14.99 19.99 -35.24
C GLY A 58 -13.53 20.44 -35.16
N TYR A 59 -12.81 20.05 -34.11
CA TYR A 59 -11.38 20.39 -33.93
C TYR A 59 -10.43 19.57 -34.82
N LEU A 60 -10.91 18.49 -35.43
CA LEU A 60 -10.15 17.64 -36.36
C LEU A 60 -10.47 17.93 -37.83
N ASP A 61 -11.46 18.78 -38.10
CA ASP A 61 -11.86 19.17 -39.45
C ASP A 61 -10.92 20.26 -39.98
N ILE A 62 -9.94 19.83 -40.77
CA ILE A 62 -8.93 20.68 -41.39
C ILE A 62 -9.56 21.83 -42.18
N GLU A 63 -10.59 21.55 -42.99
CA GLU A 63 -11.18 22.56 -43.86
C GLU A 63 -12.05 23.54 -43.07
N ALA A 64 -12.76 23.08 -42.03
CA ALA A 64 -13.48 23.98 -41.13
C ALA A 64 -12.55 24.92 -40.37
N VAL A 65 -11.41 24.42 -39.88
CA VAL A 65 -10.40 25.24 -39.18
C VAL A 65 -9.77 26.26 -40.12
N ILE A 66 -9.43 25.87 -41.35
CA ILE A 66 -8.90 26.79 -42.37
C ILE A 66 -9.95 27.85 -42.75
N ALA A 67 -11.20 27.46 -42.95
CA ALA A 67 -12.28 28.39 -43.23
C ALA A 67 -12.46 29.41 -42.09
N ALA A 68 -12.39 28.97 -40.83
CA ALA A 68 -12.42 29.85 -39.67
C ALA A 68 -11.22 30.82 -39.63
N ALA A 69 -10.02 30.37 -40.02
CA ALA A 69 -8.82 31.20 -40.04
C ALA A 69 -8.93 32.29 -41.12
N LYS A 70 -9.37 31.92 -42.33
CA LYS A 70 -9.58 32.86 -43.43
C LYS A 70 -10.69 33.86 -43.11
N ALA A 71 -11.82 33.41 -42.58
CA ALA A 71 -12.95 34.26 -42.24
C ALA A 71 -12.68 35.22 -41.06
N SER A 72 -11.66 34.94 -40.25
CA SER A 72 -11.20 35.83 -39.18
C SER A 72 -10.04 36.74 -39.59
N GLY A 73 -9.53 36.59 -40.83
CA GLY A 73 -8.36 37.32 -41.31
C GLY A 73 -7.08 36.98 -40.55
N SER A 74 -6.97 35.74 -40.05
CA SER A 74 -5.77 35.25 -39.39
C SER A 74 -4.65 35.05 -40.42
N ASP A 75 -3.41 35.40 -40.08
CA ASP A 75 -2.23 35.18 -40.92
C ASP A 75 -1.40 33.96 -40.46
N CYS A 76 -1.72 33.41 -39.29
CA CYS A 76 -1.10 32.22 -38.76
C CYS A 76 -2.08 31.35 -37.96
N VAL A 77 -1.70 30.09 -37.77
CA VAL A 77 -2.47 29.10 -37.00
C VAL A 77 -1.54 28.43 -36.00
N HIS A 78 -1.93 28.43 -34.72
CA HIS A 78 -1.22 27.73 -33.67
C HIS A 78 -2.03 26.51 -33.22
N PRO A 79 -1.56 25.27 -33.47
CA PRO A 79 -2.32 24.08 -33.11
C PRO A 79 -2.10 23.63 -31.66
N GLY A 80 -1.04 24.11 -30.98
CA GLY A 80 -0.76 23.69 -29.61
C GLY A 80 -0.35 22.22 -29.56
N TYR A 81 -1.04 21.41 -28.75
CA TYR A 81 -0.83 19.97 -28.65
C TYR A 81 -2.14 19.19 -28.80
N GLY A 82 -2.06 17.95 -29.29
CA GLY A 82 -3.23 17.16 -29.63
C GLY A 82 -3.97 17.71 -30.86
N PHE A 83 -5.12 17.12 -31.18
CA PHE A 83 -5.87 17.44 -32.39
C PHE A 83 -4.98 17.43 -33.65
N LEU A 84 -4.86 18.57 -34.33
CA LEU A 84 -4.13 18.70 -35.59
C LEU A 84 -2.66 19.10 -35.42
N SER A 85 -2.12 19.13 -34.19
CA SER A 85 -0.75 19.60 -33.93
C SER A 85 0.36 18.78 -34.59
N GLU A 86 0.11 17.50 -34.84
CA GLU A 86 1.06 16.58 -35.47
C GLU A 86 0.62 16.20 -36.90
N ASN A 87 -0.41 16.87 -37.44
CA ASN A 87 -1.00 16.50 -38.72
C ASN A 87 -0.28 17.20 -39.88
N THR A 88 0.49 16.43 -40.65
CA THR A 88 1.24 16.92 -41.83
C THR A 88 0.32 17.60 -42.86
N LEU A 89 -0.83 16.99 -43.17
CA LEU A 89 -1.76 17.53 -44.16
C LEU A 89 -2.31 18.89 -43.74
N PHE A 90 -2.57 19.08 -42.45
CA PHE A 90 -3.02 20.37 -41.92
C PHE A 90 -1.97 21.46 -42.09
N ALA A 91 -0.70 21.18 -41.78
CA ALA A 91 0.39 22.13 -41.98
C ALA A 91 0.61 22.46 -43.47
N GLU A 92 0.48 21.47 -44.36
CA GLU A 92 0.55 21.67 -45.82
C GLU A 92 -0.61 22.52 -46.34
N ARG A 93 -1.83 22.25 -45.88
CA ARG A 93 -3.02 23.02 -46.24
C ARG A 93 -2.95 24.45 -45.70
N CYS A 94 -2.45 24.68 -44.47
CA CYS A 94 -2.17 26.02 -43.98
C CYS A 94 -1.23 26.77 -44.94
N ARG A 95 -0.12 26.15 -45.34
CA ARG A 95 0.83 26.73 -46.30
C ARG A 95 0.19 27.04 -47.66
N ALA A 96 -0.64 26.13 -48.18
CA ALA A 96 -1.32 26.30 -49.46
C ALA A 96 -2.30 27.50 -49.45
N GLU A 97 -2.88 27.81 -48.29
CA GLU A 97 -3.83 28.91 -48.11
C GLU A 97 -3.16 30.20 -47.61
N GLY A 98 -1.82 30.25 -47.56
CA GLY A 98 -1.06 31.42 -47.13
C GLY A 98 -1.04 31.66 -45.61
N LEU A 99 -1.45 30.68 -44.81
CA LEU A 99 -1.43 30.71 -43.35
C LEU A 99 -0.10 30.15 -42.82
N ARG A 100 0.59 30.88 -41.94
CA ARG A 100 1.79 30.36 -41.27
C ARG A 100 1.39 29.37 -40.17
N PHE A 101 1.79 28.11 -40.32
CA PHE A 101 1.68 27.11 -39.26
C PHE A 101 2.74 27.36 -38.18
N ILE A 102 2.32 27.55 -36.93
CA ILE A 102 3.22 27.78 -35.79
C ILE A 102 3.58 26.43 -35.16
N GLY A 103 4.64 25.83 -35.67
CA GLY A 103 5.11 24.50 -35.30
C GLY A 103 6.19 24.03 -36.26
N PRO A 104 6.55 22.75 -36.23
CA PRO A 104 7.56 22.20 -37.13
C PRO A 104 7.12 22.18 -38.58
N SER A 105 8.10 22.07 -39.47
CA SER A 105 7.86 21.96 -40.92
C SER A 105 7.07 20.69 -41.26
N PRO A 106 6.28 20.67 -42.37
CA PRO A 106 5.61 19.46 -42.84
C PRO A 106 6.54 18.26 -43.04
N ALA A 107 7.80 18.51 -43.44
CA ALA A 107 8.80 17.46 -43.59
C ALA A 107 9.16 16.84 -42.23
N SER A 108 9.32 17.65 -41.19
CA SER A 108 9.56 17.18 -39.82
C SER A 108 8.34 16.45 -39.25
N LEU A 109 7.13 16.97 -39.48
CA LEU A 109 5.88 16.31 -39.07
C LEU A 109 5.73 14.93 -39.73
N LYS A 110 6.04 14.81 -41.02
CA LYS A 110 6.01 13.54 -41.73
C LYS A 110 7.04 12.55 -41.18
N LEU A 111 8.29 12.98 -41.04
CA LEU A 111 9.38 12.14 -40.55
C LEU A 111 9.11 11.59 -39.15
N PHE A 112 8.67 12.45 -38.23
CA PHE A 112 8.44 12.07 -36.84
C PHE A 112 7.03 11.52 -36.56
N GLY A 113 6.11 11.62 -37.52
CA GLY A 113 4.79 11.00 -37.47
C GLY A 113 4.78 9.50 -37.75
N ASP A 114 5.82 8.95 -38.39
CA ASP A 114 6.04 7.52 -38.58
C ASP A 114 7.14 7.02 -37.62
N LYS A 115 6.77 6.15 -36.67
CA LYS A 115 7.70 5.66 -35.64
C LYS A 115 8.82 4.80 -36.21
N VAL A 116 8.55 4.08 -37.29
CA VAL A 116 9.56 3.22 -37.93
C VAL A 116 10.58 4.08 -38.66
N GLU A 117 10.11 5.08 -39.41
CA GLU A 117 10.99 6.03 -40.10
C GLU A 117 11.81 6.87 -39.11
N ALA A 118 11.19 7.39 -38.04
CA ALA A 118 11.88 8.16 -37.01
C ALA A 118 13.00 7.36 -36.33
N ARG A 119 12.77 6.08 -36.03
CA ARG A 119 13.77 5.18 -35.43
C ARG A 119 14.89 4.85 -36.39
N ALA A 120 14.57 4.51 -37.63
CA ALA A 120 15.57 4.27 -38.66
C ALA A 120 16.45 5.52 -38.88
N PHE A 121 15.84 6.71 -38.85
CA PHE A 121 16.54 7.98 -38.92
C PHE A 121 17.48 8.21 -37.73
N ALA A 122 17.01 7.96 -36.49
CA ALA A 122 17.85 8.05 -35.29
C ALA A 122 19.04 7.08 -35.35
N GLN A 123 18.78 5.83 -35.73
CA GLN A 123 19.82 4.80 -35.87
C GLN A 123 20.85 5.16 -36.94
N ALA A 124 20.44 5.76 -38.06
CA ALA A 124 21.36 6.26 -39.09
C ALA A 124 22.27 7.39 -38.59
N GLN A 125 21.85 8.12 -37.55
CA GLN A 125 22.69 9.09 -36.85
C GLN A 125 23.54 8.46 -35.73
N GLY A 126 23.53 7.13 -35.57
CA GLY A 126 24.24 6.44 -34.49
C GLY A 126 23.65 6.70 -33.10
N ILE A 127 22.38 7.13 -33.02
CA ILE A 127 21.66 7.28 -31.75
C ILE A 127 21.09 5.93 -31.36
N PRO A 128 21.32 5.44 -30.12
CA PRO A 128 20.81 4.13 -29.72
C PRO A 128 19.28 4.07 -29.78
N VAL A 129 18.75 2.97 -30.32
CA VAL A 129 17.31 2.66 -30.35
C VAL A 129 17.08 1.32 -29.65
N ILE A 130 15.88 1.10 -29.13
CA ILE A 130 15.56 -0.16 -28.45
C ILE A 130 15.68 -1.32 -29.46
N PRO A 131 16.37 -2.43 -29.12
CA PRO A 131 16.42 -3.61 -30.00
C PRO A 131 15.01 -4.06 -30.39
N GLY A 132 14.78 -4.29 -31.68
CA GLY A 132 13.45 -4.52 -32.21
C GLY A 132 13.44 -4.99 -33.66
N ALA A 133 12.25 -5.36 -34.13
CA ALA A 133 12.01 -5.72 -35.52
C ALA A 133 11.08 -4.68 -36.17
N PRO A 134 11.46 -4.06 -37.31
CA PRO A 134 10.59 -3.17 -38.04
C PRO A 134 9.43 -3.95 -38.68
N LYS A 135 8.32 -3.26 -38.97
CA LYS A 135 7.13 -3.71 -39.73
C LYS A 135 6.95 -5.24 -39.86
N LEU A 136 6.08 -5.81 -39.03
CA LEU A 136 5.78 -7.23 -38.97
C LEU A 136 4.63 -7.59 -39.93
N ALA A 137 4.80 -8.63 -40.74
CA ALA A 137 3.78 -9.13 -41.67
C ALA A 137 2.82 -10.14 -41.02
N SER A 138 3.25 -10.88 -39.99
CA SER A 138 2.43 -11.91 -39.32
C SER A 138 2.81 -12.13 -37.85
N SER A 139 1.95 -12.83 -37.11
CA SER A 139 2.25 -13.24 -35.73
C SER A 139 3.40 -14.27 -35.65
N ASP A 140 3.59 -15.10 -36.68
CA ASP A 140 4.71 -16.04 -36.77
C ASP A 140 6.04 -15.30 -36.92
N GLU A 141 6.09 -14.28 -37.76
CA GLU A 141 7.25 -13.41 -37.90
C GLU A 141 7.54 -12.67 -36.59
N ALA A 142 6.50 -12.16 -35.92
CA ALA A 142 6.64 -11.52 -34.62
C ALA A 142 7.23 -12.48 -33.57
N ARG A 143 6.79 -13.74 -33.55
CA ARG A 143 7.29 -14.78 -32.65
C ARG A 143 8.74 -15.14 -32.92
N ALA A 144 9.13 -15.26 -34.19
CA ALA A 144 10.51 -15.54 -34.59
C ALA A 144 11.45 -14.40 -34.18
N ASN A 145 11.07 -13.15 -34.45
CA ASN A 145 11.82 -11.97 -34.03
C ASN A 145 11.89 -11.86 -32.50
N ALA A 146 10.78 -12.09 -31.79
CA ALA A 146 10.75 -12.09 -30.33
C ALA A 146 11.68 -13.15 -29.70
N LYS A 147 11.83 -14.31 -30.34
CA LYS A 147 12.77 -15.34 -29.89
C LYS A 147 14.23 -14.90 -30.05
N SER A 148 14.55 -14.16 -31.11
CA SER A 148 15.88 -13.60 -31.34
C SER A 148 16.20 -12.41 -30.43
N ILE A 149 15.21 -11.56 -30.17
CA ILE A 149 15.33 -10.37 -29.30
C ILE A 149 15.33 -10.77 -27.81
N GLY A 150 14.63 -11.86 -27.48
CA GLY A 150 14.40 -12.38 -26.14
C GLY A 150 13.17 -11.76 -25.47
N TYR A 151 12.35 -12.58 -24.81
CA TYR A 151 11.18 -12.13 -24.04
C TYR A 151 11.60 -11.50 -22.69
N PRO A 152 10.78 -10.60 -22.09
CA PRO A 152 9.53 -10.06 -22.63
C PRO A 152 9.77 -9.00 -23.73
N VAL A 153 8.80 -8.85 -24.62
CA VAL A 153 8.81 -7.91 -25.77
C VAL A 153 7.52 -7.06 -25.80
N MET A 154 7.57 -5.89 -26.44
CA MET A 154 6.45 -4.97 -26.61
C MET A 154 6.08 -4.90 -28.09
N LEU A 155 4.86 -5.28 -28.41
CA LEU A 155 4.26 -5.08 -29.72
C LEU A 155 3.62 -3.68 -29.78
N LYS A 156 3.86 -2.93 -30.85
CA LYS A 156 3.39 -1.55 -31.00
C LYS A 156 2.86 -1.28 -32.40
N ALA A 157 1.83 -0.42 -32.52
CA ALA A 157 1.37 0.13 -33.78
C ALA A 157 2.40 1.08 -34.39
N ALA A 158 2.63 0.98 -35.71
CA ALA A 158 3.60 1.82 -36.43
C ALA A 158 3.14 3.28 -36.55
N ALA A 159 1.83 3.49 -36.70
CA ALA A 159 1.20 4.81 -36.70
C ALA A 159 0.48 5.09 -35.38
N GLY A 160 0.52 6.35 -34.93
CA GLY A 160 -0.23 6.84 -33.76
C GLY A 160 0.58 7.09 -32.48
N GLY A 161 -0.03 7.79 -31.52
CA GLY A 161 0.57 8.22 -30.25
C GLY A 161 -0.30 7.94 -29.02
N GLY A 162 0.23 8.20 -27.82
CA GLY A 162 -0.56 8.14 -26.56
C GLY A 162 -0.82 6.73 -26.00
N GLY A 163 0.02 5.76 -26.33
CA GLY A 163 0.01 4.42 -25.72
C GLY A 163 -1.13 3.49 -26.12
N ARG A 164 -1.94 3.85 -27.12
CA ARG A 164 -2.96 2.99 -27.73
C ARG A 164 -2.33 2.10 -28.81
N GLY A 165 -2.76 0.84 -28.93
CA GLY A 165 -2.14 -0.10 -29.86
C GLY A 165 -0.75 -0.56 -29.42
N MET A 166 -0.54 -0.79 -28.12
CA MET A 166 0.67 -1.44 -27.59
C MET A 166 0.30 -2.63 -26.69
N ARG A 167 1.08 -3.71 -26.74
CA ARG A 167 0.87 -4.92 -25.92
C ARG A 167 2.20 -5.54 -25.50
N ALA A 168 2.36 -5.74 -24.19
CA ALA A 168 3.45 -6.54 -23.66
C ALA A 168 3.16 -8.03 -23.90
N VAL A 169 4.16 -8.76 -24.38
CA VAL A 169 4.11 -10.21 -24.60
C VAL A 169 5.23 -10.81 -23.78
N ALA A 170 4.87 -11.58 -22.76
CA ALA A 170 5.83 -12.16 -21.82
C ALA A 170 6.31 -13.53 -22.27
N ARG A 171 5.48 -14.27 -23.02
CA ARG A 171 5.78 -15.62 -23.47
C ARG A 171 5.33 -15.85 -24.92
N PRO A 172 5.94 -16.81 -25.66
CA PRO A 172 5.59 -17.07 -27.04
C PRO A 172 4.09 -17.35 -27.27
N GLU A 173 3.43 -18.06 -26.35
CA GLU A 173 2.05 -18.50 -26.52
C GLU A 173 1.04 -17.33 -26.57
N GLU A 174 1.44 -16.16 -26.05
CA GLU A 174 0.61 -14.95 -25.99
C GLU A 174 0.67 -14.12 -27.29
N MET A 175 1.59 -14.44 -28.22
CA MET A 175 1.88 -13.61 -29.39
C MET A 175 0.69 -13.51 -30.36
N ASP A 176 -0.01 -14.60 -30.66
CA ASP A 176 -1.08 -14.58 -31.67
C ASP A 176 -2.26 -13.70 -31.22
N GLU A 177 -2.68 -13.84 -29.96
CA GLU A 177 -3.74 -13.01 -29.39
C GLU A 177 -3.30 -11.55 -29.29
N ALA A 178 -2.09 -11.29 -28.79
CA ALA A 178 -1.55 -9.95 -28.67
C ALA A 178 -1.45 -9.25 -30.04
N PHE A 179 -1.04 -9.98 -31.08
CA PHE A 179 -0.93 -9.47 -32.45
C PHE A 179 -2.29 -9.12 -33.03
N ALA A 180 -3.27 -10.02 -32.95
CA ALA A 180 -4.62 -9.78 -33.46
C ALA A 180 -5.28 -8.57 -32.77
N ARG A 181 -5.15 -8.46 -31.43
CA ARG A 181 -5.73 -7.35 -30.66
C ARG A 181 -5.02 -6.03 -30.94
N CYS A 182 -3.68 -6.04 -30.99
CA CYS A 182 -2.90 -4.84 -31.29
C CYS A 182 -3.20 -4.32 -32.70
N GLN A 183 -3.35 -5.23 -33.68
CA GLN A 183 -3.70 -4.88 -35.05
C GLN A 183 -5.12 -4.30 -35.16
N GLY A 184 -6.09 -4.94 -34.51
CA GLY A 184 -7.48 -4.45 -34.50
C GLY A 184 -7.61 -3.07 -33.84
N GLU A 185 -6.85 -2.81 -32.77
CA GLU A 185 -6.81 -1.48 -32.15
C GLU A 185 -6.14 -0.43 -33.04
N ALA A 186 -5.04 -0.79 -33.71
CA ALA A 186 -4.36 0.12 -34.62
C ALA A 186 -5.26 0.52 -35.81
N GLU A 187 -5.98 -0.44 -36.39
CA GLU A 187 -6.94 -0.22 -37.47
C GLU A 187 -8.09 0.70 -37.03
N ALA A 188 -8.70 0.41 -35.87
CA ALA A 188 -9.83 1.19 -35.36
C ALA A 188 -9.44 2.61 -34.94
N ALA A 189 -8.22 2.81 -34.45
CA ALA A 189 -7.77 4.10 -33.93
C ALA A 189 -7.09 4.99 -35.00
N PHE A 190 -6.34 4.38 -35.91
CA PHE A 190 -5.44 5.10 -36.83
C PHE A 190 -5.64 4.72 -38.31
N GLY A 191 -6.48 3.72 -38.61
CA GLY A 191 -6.69 3.23 -39.98
C GLY A 191 -5.48 2.48 -40.57
N ASP A 192 -4.47 2.18 -39.75
CA ASP A 192 -3.25 1.48 -40.15
C ASP A 192 -3.06 0.20 -39.32
N ARG A 193 -2.80 -0.91 -40.00
CA ARG A 193 -2.63 -2.25 -39.41
C ARG A 193 -1.17 -2.61 -39.17
N ALA A 194 -0.22 -1.75 -39.55
CA ALA A 194 1.21 -2.03 -39.42
C ALA A 194 1.64 -2.05 -37.95
N LEU A 195 2.30 -3.14 -37.55
CA LEU A 195 2.85 -3.34 -36.21
C LEU A 195 4.37 -3.50 -36.26
N PHE A 196 5.07 -3.18 -35.18
CA PHE A 196 6.49 -3.45 -34.98
C PHE A 196 6.76 -3.97 -33.57
N LEU A 197 7.93 -4.58 -33.37
CA LEU A 197 8.30 -5.22 -32.09
C LEU A 197 9.52 -4.54 -31.47
N GLU A 198 9.50 -4.39 -30.15
CA GLU A 198 10.65 -3.90 -29.37
C GLU A 198 10.91 -4.77 -28.14
N LYS A 199 12.14 -4.75 -27.65
CA LYS A 199 12.48 -5.27 -26.33
C LYS A 199 11.81 -4.43 -25.23
N ILE A 200 11.25 -5.06 -24.20
CA ILE A 200 10.79 -4.33 -23.02
C ILE A 200 11.99 -3.95 -22.15
N VAL A 201 12.11 -2.66 -21.85
CA VAL A 201 12.96 -2.16 -20.77
C VAL A 201 12.10 -2.19 -19.49
N PRO A 202 12.50 -2.94 -18.44
CA PRO A 202 11.59 -3.33 -17.35
C PRO A 202 11.28 -2.20 -16.35
N ARG A 203 12.27 -1.41 -15.93
CA ARG A 203 12.08 -0.31 -14.97
C ARG A 203 12.76 0.98 -15.44
N PRO A 204 12.47 1.48 -16.65
CA PRO A 204 13.15 2.65 -17.19
C PRO A 204 12.71 3.93 -16.48
N ARG A 205 13.56 4.95 -16.59
CA ARG A 205 13.15 6.36 -16.48
C ARG A 205 12.75 6.86 -17.87
N HIS A 206 11.67 7.64 -17.94
CA HIS A 206 11.26 8.31 -19.17
C HIS A 206 11.84 9.73 -19.14
N ILE A 207 12.88 9.97 -19.95
CA ILE A 207 13.60 11.25 -20.01
C ILE A 207 13.34 11.93 -21.35
N GLU A 208 13.10 13.23 -21.32
CA GLU A 208 12.76 14.00 -22.49
C GLU A 208 13.66 15.20 -22.63
N VAL A 209 14.03 15.58 -23.86
CA VAL A 209 14.82 16.78 -24.11
C VAL A 209 13.99 17.79 -24.88
N GLN A 210 13.84 19.00 -24.32
CA GLN A 210 13.25 20.12 -25.05
C GLN A 210 14.23 20.58 -26.13
N VAL A 211 13.81 20.55 -27.39
CA VAL A 211 14.58 21.14 -28.50
C VAL A 211 13.86 22.36 -29.07
N LEU A 212 14.65 23.30 -29.58
CA LEU A 212 14.17 24.48 -30.29
C LEU A 212 15.08 24.71 -31.50
N GLY A 213 14.49 24.77 -32.69
CA GLY A 213 15.20 25.06 -33.93
C GLY A 213 14.66 26.29 -34.65
N ASP A 214 15.50 27.06 -35.33
CA ASP A 214 15.07 28.24 -36.09
C ASP A 214 14.76 27.96 -37.57
N GLY A 215 14.89 26.72 -38.02
CA GLY A 215 14.72 26.34 -39.43
C GLY A 215 15.87 26.84 -40.34
N GLN A 216 16.87 27.54 -39.80
CA GLN A 216 18.05 28.04 -40.52
C GLN A 216 19.28 27.14 -40.28
N GLY A 217 19.08 26.01 -39.60
CA GLY A 217 20.11 25.02 -39.28
C GLY A 217 20.62 25.09 -37.84
N ASN A 218 20.21 26.09 -37.05
CA ASN A 218 20.55 26.15 -35.63
C ASN A 218 19.51 25.43 -34.79
N VAL A 219 20.00 24.65 -33.82
CA VAL A 219 19.19 23.91 -32.86
C VAL A 219 19.89 23.95 -31.51
N VAL A 220 19.12 24.23 -30.47
CA VAL A 220 19.55 24.17 -29.06
C VAL A 220 18.64 23.24 -28.26
N HIS A 221 19.15 22.74 -27.13
CA HIS A 221 18.32 22.09 -26.12
C HIS A 221 18.05 23.02 -24.94
N LEU A 222 16.85 22.93 -24.35
CA LEU A 222 16.49 23.63 -23.11
C LEU A 222 16.44 22.65 -21.92
N PHE A 223 17.42 21.74 -21.90
CA PHE A 223 17.60 20.67 -20.90
C PHE A 223 16.51 19.60 -20.93
N GLU A 224 16.68 18.62 -20.05
CA GLU A 224 15.84 17.46 -19.94
C GLU A 224 14.71 17.59 -18.90
N ARG A 225 13.67 16.77 -19.06
CA ARG A 225 12.61 16.53 -18.10
C ARG A 225 12.58 15.05 -17.75
N ASP A 226 12.18 14.75 -16.51
CA ASP A 226 11.81 13.41 -16.07
C ASP A 226 10.30 13.29 -16.00
N CYS A 227 9.75 12.45 -16.88
CA CYS A 227 8.33 12.18 -17.01
C CYS A 227 8.00 10.73 -16.60
N SER A 228 8.81 10.12 -15.74
CA SER A 228 8.67 8.71 -15.35
C SER A 228 7.38 8.41 -14.60
N VAL A 229 6.77 9.36 -13.90
CA VAL A 229 5.53 9.11 -13.15
C VAL A 229 4.33 9.11 -14.10
N GLN A 230 3.88 7.92 -14.49
CA GLN A 230 2.82 7.72 -15.47
C GLN A 230 1.78 6.68 -15.02
N LEU A 231 0.51 6.90 -15.35
CA LEU A 231 -0.58 5.96 -15.14
C LEU A 231 -1.09 5.45 -16.49
N ARG A 232 -0.90 4.16 -16.78
CA ARG A 232 -1.27 3.55 -18.08
C ARG A 232 -0.74 4.36 -19.27
N ASN A 233 0.53 4.76 -19.23
CA ASN A 233 1.23 5.60 -20.22
C ASN A 233 0.72 7.05 -20.32
N GLN A 234 -0.09 7.53 -19.38
CA GLN A 234 -0.42 8.96 -19.26
C GLN A 234 0.45 9.61 -18.19
N LYS A 235 1.16 10.69 -18.54
CA LYS A 235 2.03 11.46 -17.63
C LYS A 235 1.20 12.14 -16.53
N VAL A 236 1.63 12.02 -15.28
CA VAL A 236 0.89 12.53 -14.10
C VAL A 236 1.67 13.61 -13.35
N VAL A 237 2.98 13.38 -13.13
CA VAL A 237 3.90 14.31 -12.50
C VAL A 237 5.19 14.36 -13.29
N GLU A 238 5.65 15.58 -13.61
CA GLU A 238 6.87 15.82 -14.39
C GLU A 238 7.85 16.72 -13.63
N VAL A 239 9.15 16.53 -13.86
CA VAL A 239 10.22 17.25 -13.18
C VAL A 239 11.24 17.80 -14.17
N ALA A 240 11.70 19.03 -13.99
CA ALA A 240 12.83 19.61 -14.73
C ALA A 240 13.85 20.26 -13.79
N PRO A 241 15.17 20.09 -13.98
CA PRO A 241 15.79 19.01 -14.75
C PRO A 241 15.56 17.63 -14.10
N ALA A 242 15.99 16.55 -14.73
CA ALA A 242 15.84 15.21 -14.18
C ALA A 242 16.70 15.04 -12.91
N PRO A 243 16.11 14.70 -11.73
CA PRO A 243 16.88 14.56 -10.51
C PRO A 243 17.79 13.32 -10.57
N ASN A 244 18.98 13.38 -9.96
CA ASN A 244 19.92 12.25 -9.86
C ASN A 244 20.23 11.54 -11.20
N LEU A 245 20.22 12.27 -12.32
CA LEU A 245 20.73 11.77 -13.59
C LEU A 245 22.25 12.03 -13.64
N ASP A 246 23.04 10.99 -13.94
CA ASP A 246 24.49 11.11 -14.11
C ASP A 246 24.82 12.18 -15.17
N GLU A 247 25.80 13.03 -14.88
CA GLU A 247 26.12 14.17 -15.74
C GLU A 247 26.67 13.71 -17.10
N GLY A 248 27.47 12.65 -17.11
CA GLY A 248 27.99 12.07 -18.36
C GLY A 248 26.86 11.52 -19.24
N LEU A 249 25.90 10.82 -18.63
CA LEU A 249 24.70 10.33 -19.32
C LEU A 249 23.80 11.48 -19.80
N ARG A 250 23.56 12.50 -18.96
CA ARG A 250 22.82 13.71 -19.33
C ARG A 250 23.41 14.33 -20.60
N GLN A 251 24.73 14.57 -20.63
CA GLN A 251 25.38 15.18 -21.78
C GLN A 251 25.24 14.34 -23.06
N ARG A 252 25.27 13.00 -22.96
CA ARG A 252 25.02 12.11 -24.11
C ARG A 252 23.59 12.25 -24.65
N ILE A 253 22.60 12.21 -23.76
CA ILE A 253 21.17 12.34 -24.12
C ILE A 253 20.91 13.69 -24.78
N LEU A 254 21.43 14.78 -24.21
CA LEU A 254 21.27 16.13 -24.73
C LEU A 254 21.95 16.28 -26.11
N ALA A 255 23.15 15.73 -26.27
CA ALA A 255 23.88 15.75 -27.54
C ALA A 255 23.14 14.95 -28.63
N ASP A 256 22.60 13.77 -28.30
CA ASP A 256 21.84 12.96 -29.24
C ASP A 256 20.54 13.64 -29.68
N ALA A 257 19.84 14.31 -28.76
CA ALA A 257 18.64 15.09 -29.09
C ALA A 257 18.94 16.23 -30.07
N VAL A 258 20.00 17.01 -29.82
CA VAL A 258 20.42 18.08 -30.73
C VAL A 258 20.90 17.52 -32.07
N LYS A 259 21.63 16.40 -32.06
CA LYS A 259 22.10 15.72 -33.27
C LYS A 259 20.93 15.28 -34.15
N LEU A 260 19.92 14.63 -33.56
CA LEU A 260 18.71 14.20 -34.25
C LEU A 260 17.98 15.39 -34.89
N ALA A 261 17.71 16.42 -34.08
CA ALA A 261 16.97 17.60 -34.53
C ALA A 261 17.73 18.39 -35.60
N ARG A 262 19.06 18.53 -35.47
CA ARG A 262 19.89 19.18 -36.49
C ARG A 262 19.89 18.40 -37.81
N ALA A 263 20.03 17.07 -37.74
CA ALA A 263 19.97 16.21 -38.93
C ALA A 263 18.60 16.31 -39.63
N ALA A 264 17.52 16.43 -38.87
CA ALA A 264 16.17 16.61 -39.39
C ALA A 264 15.85 18.04 -39.86
N ARG A 265 16.82 18.98 -39.76
CA ARG A 265 16.63 20.43 -40.01
C ARG A 265 15.40 20.96 -39.28
N TYR A 266 15.29 20.59 -38.01
CA TYR A 266 14.11 20.84 -37.20
C TYR A 266 13.82 22.33 -37.05
N GLU A 267 12.55 22.71 -37.10
CA GLU A 267 12.05 24.08 -36.94
C GLU A 267 11.08 24.10 -35.76
N ASN A 268 11.08 25.21 -35.02
CA ASN A 268 10.20 25.47 -33.89
C ASN A 268 10.45 24.53 -32.69
N ALA A 269 9.50 24.41 -31.77
CA ALA A 269 9.62 23.57 -30.57
C ALA A 269 9.37 22.09 -30.87
N GLY A 270 10.13 21.22 -30.21
CA GLY A 270 9.95 19.77 -30.26
C GLY A 270 10.45 19.11 -28.98
N THR A 271 10.12 17.84 -28.81
CA THR A 271 10.64 17.04 -27.70
C THR A 271 11.16 15.70 -28.17
N VAL A 272 12.41 15.39 -27.85
CA VAL A 272 13.01 14.07 -28.11
C VAL A 272 12.89 13.23 -26.84
N GLU A 273 12.23 12.08 -26.92
CA GLU A 273 11.96 11.20 -25.77
C GLU A 273 12.90 9.99 -25.77
N PHE A 274 13.39 9.63 -24.58
CA PHE A 274 14.31 8.53 -24.32
C PHE A 274 13.83 7.66 -23.17
N LEU A 275 14.05 6.34 -23.28
CA LEU A 275 14.06 5.47 -22.11
C LEU A 275 15.50 5.36 -21.62
N VAL A 276 15.69 5.61 -20.33
CA VAL A 276 16.97 5.42 -19.65
C VAL A 276 16.84 4.20 -18.76
N ASP A 277 17.76 3.25 -18.89
CA ASP A 277 17.99 2.19 -17.92
C ASP A 277 19.04 2.72 -16.91
N PRO A 278 18.63 3.13 -15.71
CA PRO A 278 19.54 3.69 -14.72
C PRO A 278 20.45 2.65 -14.08
N GLU A 279 20.12 1.36 -14.20
CA GLU A 279 20.95 0.28 -13.69
C GLU A 279 22.14 0.00 -14.62
N THR A 280 21.96 0.11 -15.95
CA THR A 280 23.05 -0.05 -16.93
C THR A 280 23.68 1.27 -17.39
N GLY A 281 22.97 2.39 -17.22
CA GLY A 281 23.37 3.70 -17.75
C GLY A 281 23.15 3.84 -19.26
N GLU A 282 22.39 2.92 -19.87
CA GLU A 282 22.02 2.97 -21.28
C GLU A 282 20.79 3.87 -21.50
N HIS A 283 20.75 4.55 -22.64
CA HIS A 283 19.60 5.34 -23.08
C HIS A 283 19.19 4.94 -24.49
N PHE A 284 17.89 4.95 -24.77
CA PHE A 284 17.32 4.53 -26.04
C PHE A 284 16.31 5.56 -26.53
N PHE A 285 16.46 6.04 -27.77
CA PHE A 285 15.47 6.89 -28.43
C PHE A 285 14.15 6.14 -28.59
N ILE A 286 13.05 6.79 -28.21
CA ILE A 286 11.69 6.28 -28.35
C ILE A 286 11.00 6.95 -29.54
N GLU A 287 10.87 8.28 -29.45
CA GLU A 287 10.14 9.09 -30.40
C GLU A 287 10.56 10.57 -30.28
N CYS A 288 10.21 11.36 -31.29
CA CYS A 288 10.29 12.81 -31.23
C CYS A 288 8.87 13.33 -31.41
N ASN A 289 8.36 14.09 -30.45
CA ASN A 289 7.03 14.69 -30.52
C ASN A 289 7.16 16.06 -31.20
N PRO A 290 6.64 16.23 -32.43
CA PRO A 290 6.91 17.42 -33.20
C PRO A 290 5.96 18.58 -32.87
N ARG A 291 5.92 18.97 -31.59
CA ARG A 291 5.02 19.99 -31.05
C ARG A 291 5.49 20.50 -29.69
N ILE A 292 4.83 21.56 -29.22
CA ILE A 292 4.87 21.93 -27.80
C ILE A 292 4.23 20.81 -26.97
N GLN A 293 4.80 20.49 -25.80
CA GLN A 293 4.23 19.50 -24.88
C GLN A 293 3.51 20.17 -23.70
N VAL A 294 2.66 19.42 -23.02
CA VAL A 294 1.83 19.93 -21.91
C VAL A 294 2.71 20.48 -20.78
N GLU A 295 3.80 19.74 -20.50
CA GLU A 295 4.86 19.92 -19.52
C GLU A 295 5.98 20.87 -19.95
N HIS A 296 5.82 21.64 -21.04
CA HIS A 296 6.79 22.68 -21.40
C HIS A 296 7.00 23.71 -20.28
N THR A 297 5.98 23.91 -19.45
CA THR A 297 5.92 24.89 -18.35
C THR A 297 7.06 24.72 -17.33
N ILE A 298 7.46 23.49 -16.99
CA ILE A 298 8.58 23.25 -16.05
C ILE A 298 9.92 23.62 -16.68
N THR A 299 10.06 23.45 -17.99
CA THR A 299 11.22 23.95 -18.75
C THR A 299 11.24 25.47 -18.76
N GLU A 300 10.09 26.13 -18.98
CA GLU A 300 9.99 27.60 -18.89
C GLU A 300 10.37 28.11 -17.50
N GLN A 301 9.93 27.44 -16.43
CA GLN A 301 10.26 27.86 -15.05
C GLN A 301 11.76 27.83 -14.78
N VAL A 302 12.43 26.72 -15.10
CA VAL A 302 13.86 26.58 -14.79
C VAL A 302 14.74 27.39 -15.73
N MET A 303 14.36 27.54 -17.01
CA MET A 303 15.18 28.26 -18.01
C MET A 303 14.84 29.75 -18.10
N GLY A 304 13.63 30.16 -17.77
CA GLY A 304 13.17 31.54 -17.95
C GLY A 304 12.89 31.93 -19.40
N VAL A 305 12.73 30.95 -20.28
CA VAL A 305 12.37 31.15 -21.69
C VAL A 305 10.88 30.91 -21.86
N ASP A 306 10.13 31.88 -22.37
CA ASP A 306 8.75 31.67 -22.81
C ASP A 306 8.77 30.91 -24.14
N LEU A 307 8.44 29.62 -24.09
CA LEU A 307 8.54 28.73 -25.23
C LEU A 307 7.55 29.09 -26.32
N VAL A 308 6.31 29.41 -25.96
CA VAL A 308 5.25 29.75 -26.93
C VAL A 308 5.58 31.07 -27.63
N GLU A 309 6.10 32.07 -26.90
CA GLU A 309 6.62 33.30 -27.50
C GLU A 309 7.75 33.02 -28.50
N ALA A 310 8.69 32.15 -28.13
CA ALA A 310 9.74 31.71 -29.04
C ALA A 310 9.17 31.02 -30.29
N GLN A 311 8.12 30.19 -30.15
CA GLN A 311 7.44 29.57 -31.30
C GLN A 311 6.88 30.61 -32.27
N PHE A 312 6.22 31.67 -31.77
CA PHE A 312 5.71 32.78 -32.59
C PHE A 312 6.83 33.52 -33.30
N ARG A 313 7.90 33.87 -32.58
CA ARG A 313 9.03 34.63 -33.14
C ARG A 313 9.77 33.81 -34.21
N ILE A 314 9.99 32.52 -34.00
CA ILE A 314 10.60 31.61 -34.99
C ILE A 314 9.70 31.47 -36.21
N ALA A 315 8.40 31.27 -36.03
CA ALA A 315 7.45 31.22 -37.15
C ALA A 315 7.41 32.55 -37.94
N ALA A 316 7.70 33.68 -37.28
CA ALA A 316 7.86 34.98 -37.92
C ALA A 316 9.24 35.18 -38.60
N GLY A 317 10.16 34.21 -38.49
CA GLY A 317 11.48 34.20 -39.14
C GLY A 317 12.66 34.60 -38.24
N ALA A 318 12.47 34.77 -36.93
CA ALA A 318 13.57 35.08 -36.02
C ALA A 318 14.54 33.88 -35.91
N SER A 319 15.85 34.17 -35.93
CA SER A 319 16.88 33.18 -35.62
C SER A 319 16.98 32.95 -34.11
N LEU A 320 17.56 31.82 -33.69
CA LEU A 320 17.81 31.58 -32.26
C LEU A 320 18.70 32.66 -31.64
N ALA A 321 19.65 33.22 -32.40
CA ALA A 321 20.49 34.32 -31.95
C ALA A 321 19.69 35.59 -31.61
N ALA A 322 18.65 35.91 -32.40
CA ALA A 322 17.77 37.05 -32.12
C ALA A 322 16.93 36.87 -30.84
N LEU A 323 16.78 35.63 -30.37
CA LEU A 323 16.13 35.28 -29.12
C LEU A 323 17.09 35.23 -27.92
N GLY A 324 18.39 35.50 -28.13
CA GLY A 324 19.42 35.31 -27.11
C GLY A 324 19.84 33.85 -26.90
N LEU A 325 19.45 32.96 -27.80
CA LEU A 325 19.67 31.51 -27.73
C LEU A 325 20.62 31.02 -28.83
N ALA A 326 21.59 31.84 -29.24
CA ALA A 326 22.46 31.60 -30.39
C ALA A 326 23.18 30.24 -30.35
N ASP A 327 23.54 29.79 -29.16
CA ASP A 327 24.21 28.53 -28.89
C ASP A 327 23.85 28.02 -27.48
N GLN A 328 24.39 26.86 -27.11
CA GLN A 328 24.11 26.25 -25.80
C GLN A 328 24.65 27.08 -24.63
N LYS A 329 25.63 27.98 -24.85
CA LYS A 329 26.13 28.90 -23.84
C LYS A 329 25.14 30.04 -23.59
N GLY A 330 24.48 30.55 -24.64
CA GLY A 330 23.40 31.54 -24.55
C GLY A 330 22.15 31.03 -23.84
N VAL A 331 21.88 29.72 -23.91
CA VAL A 331 20.77 29.07 -23.17
C VAL A 331 21.00 29.12 -21.65
N GLY A 332 22.24 29.03 -21.17
CA GLY A 332 22.56 29.00 -19.74
C GLY A 332 22.22 27.66 -19.07
N THR A 333 22.19 27.66 -17.73
CA THR A 333 21.90 26.48 -16.89
C THR A 333 20.54 26.59 -16.19
N PRO A 334 19.90 25.45 -15.84
CA PRO A 334 18.62 25.46 -15.13
C PRO A 334 18.69 26.13 -13.75
N ARG A 335 17.68 26.96 -13.42
CA ARG A 335 17.55 27.64 -12.13
C ARG A 335 16.84 26.74 -11.12
N GLY A 336 17.59 25.81 -10.54
CA GLY A 336 17.08 24.83 -9.57
C GLY A 336 16.19 23.78 -10.25
N PHE A 337 15.12 23.37 -9.56
CA PHE A 337 14.16 22.36 -10.03
C PHE A 337 12.76 22.93 -10.14
N ALA A 338 11.94 22.38 -11.03
CA ALA A 338 10.51 22.61 -11.09
C ALA A 338 9.77 21.28 -11.19
N VAL A 339 8.64 21.17 -10.49
CA VAL A 339 7.75 20.01 -10.51
C VAL A 339 6.39 20.46 -11.03
N GLN A 340 5.84 19.75 -12.00
CA GLN A 340 4.47 19.90 -12.47
C GLN A 340 3.63 18.73 -11.97
N ALA A 341 2.42 19.03 -11.48
CA ALA A 341 1.39 18.05 -11.18
C ALA A 341 0.14 18.32 -12.04
N ARG A 342 -0.34 17.29 -12.76
CA ARG A 342 -1.56 17.39 -13.58
C ARG A 342 -2.81 17.14 -12.75
N VAL A 343 -3.61 18.18 -12.54
CA VAL A 343 -4.89 18.11 -11.83
C VAL A 343 -6.00 17.81 -12.83
N VAL A 344 -6.58 16.62 -12.75
CA VAL A 344 -7.62 16.13 -13.68
C VAL A 344 -8.96 15.89 -12.97
N ALA A 345 -10.05 16.09 -13.69
CA ALA A 345 -11.39 15.69 -13.27
C ALA A 345 -11.56 14.16 -13.34
N GLN A 346 -12.13 13.55 -12.31
CA GLN A 346 -12.40 12.10 -12.25
C GLN A 346 -13.88 11.74 -12.31
N GLY A 347 -14.76 12.71 -12.57
CA GLY A 347 -16.21 12.51 -12.63
C GLY A 347 -16.96 13.75 -13.13
N THR A 348 -18.29 13.67 -13.11
CA THR A 348 -19.18 14.77 -13.50
C THR A 348 -19.44 15.72 -12.33
N GLY A 349 -19.85 16.95 -12.64
CA GLY A 349 -20.20 17.96 -11.66
C GLY A 349 -19.98 19.37 -12.20
N THR A 350 -20.24 20.36 -11.36
CA THR A 350 -19.99 21.77 -11.65
C THR A 350 -19.10 22.35 -10.57
N LEU A 351 -18.07 23.08 -10.95
CA LEU A 351 -17.18 23.77 -10.02
C LEU A 351 -17.96 24.83 -9.24
N SER A 352 -18.28 24.53 -7.99
CA SER A 352 -19.01 25.42 -7.07
C SER A 352 -18.07 26.37 -6.31
N ALA A 353 -16.81 25.95 -6.13
CA ALA A 353 -15.73 26.81 -5.67
C ALA A 353 -14.45 26.42 -6.40
N TYR A 354 -13.66 27.43 -6.76
CA TYR A 354 -12.40 27.27 -7.45
C TYR A 354 -11.45 28.38 -7.01
N ARG A 355 -10.32 28.01 -6.40
CA ARG A 355 -9.25 28.94 -6.04
C ARG A 355 -7.90 28.27 -6.28
N GLU A 356 -7.12 28.88 -7.14
CA GLU A 356 -5.76 28.46 -7.45
C GLU A 356 -4.80 28.82 -6.30
N PRO A 357 -3.80 27.97 -5.99
CA PRO A 357 -2.71 28.34 -5.11
C PRO A 357 -1.84 29.44 -5.77
N SER A 358 -1.20 30.26 -4.97
CA SER A 358 -0.39 31.38 -5.45
C SER A 358 0.80 31.65 -4.53
N GLY A 359 1.74 32.47 -4.99
CA GLY A 359 2.91 32.87 -4.21
C GLY A 359 4.22 32.67 -4.96
N PRO A 360 5.37 33.05 -4.35
CA PRO A 360 6.67 32.98 -5.01
C PRO A 360 7.00 31.56 -5.49
N GLY A 361 7.24 31.41 -6.79
CA GLY A 361 7.58 30.14 -7.44
C GLY A 361 6.45 29.09 -7.44
N VAL A 362 5.19 29.54 -7.39
CA VAL A 362 3.99 28.75 -7.69
C VAL A 362 3.34 29.37 -8.94
N ARG A 363 3.15 28.57 -9.99
CA ARG A 363 2.44 28.92 -11.22
C ARG A 363 1.31 27.91 -11.44
N VAL A 364 0.17 28.40 -11.93
CA VAL A 364 -0.96 27.57 -12.32
C VAL A 364 -1.38 27.94 -13.74
N ASP A 365 -1.38 26.94 -14.60
CA ASP A 365 -1.92 27.04 -15.95
C ASP A 365 -3.20 26.18 -15.99
N ALA A 366 -4.38 26.79 -16.11
CA ALA A 366 -5.65 26.10 -15.92
C ALA A 366 -6.77 26.64 -16.82
N CYS A 367 -7.86 25.87 -16.90
CA CYS A 367 -9.10 26.24 -17.56
C CYS A 367 -10.32 26.23 -16.62
N GLY A 368 -10.11 25.97 -15.32
CA GLY A 368 -11.16 25.91 -14.29
C GLY A 368 -11.69 27.29 -13.91
N TYR A 369 -13.00 27.39 -13.67
CA TYR A 369 -13.66 28.57 -13.11
C TYR A 369 -14.96 28.16 -12.42
N VAL A 370 -15.45 28.98 -11.49
CA VAL A 370 -16.73 28.71 -10.80
C VAL A 370 -17.88 28.74 -11.81
N GLY A 371 -18.68 27.66 -11.84
CA GLY A 371 -19.74 27.43 -12.81
C GLY A 371 -19.35 26.52 -13.97
N LEU A 372 -18.06 26.16 -14.11
CA LEU A 372 -17.63 25.21 -15.14
C LEU A 372 -18.15 23.80 -14.82
N ALA A 373 -18.88 23.21 -15.76
CA ALA A 373 -19.14 21.78 -15.81
C ALA A 373 -18.24 21.16 -16.90
N PRO A 374 -17.14 20.46 -16.53
CA PRO A 374 -16.20 19.92 -17.51
C PRO A 374 -16.91 18.98 -18.50
N PRO A 375 -16.90 19.26 -19.82
CA PRO A 375 -17.60 18.42 -20.77
C PRO A 375 -16.92 17.04 -20.87
N PRO A 376 -17.66 15.92 -20.73
CA PRO A 376 -17.08 14.58 -20.68
C PRO A 376 -16.47 14.11 -22.01
N GLN A 377 -16.69 14.85 -23.10
CA GLN A 377 -16.16 14.53 -24.43
C GLN A 377 -14.67 14.89 -24.60
N PHE A 378 -14.10 15.72 -23.71
CA PHE A 378 -12.72 16.22 -23.82
C PHE A 378 -11.79 15.63 -22.76
N ASP A 379 -10.50 15.89 -22.93
CA ASP A 379 -9.47 15.54 -21.95
C ASP A 379 -9.81 16.13 -20.56
N PRO A 380 -9.66 15.34 -19.48
CA PRO A 380 -10.08 15.74 -18.14
C PRO A 380 -9.14 16.73 -17.44
N LEU A 381 -8.04 17.18 -18.06
CA LEU A 381 -7.10 18.14 -17.47
C LEU A 381 -7.79 19.48 -17.14
N LEU A 382 -7.87 19.80 -15.85
CA LEU A 382 -8.41 21.07 -15.34
C LEU A 382 -7.31 22.11 -15.14
N ALA A 383 -6.18 21.68 -14.59
CA ALA A 383 -5.08 22.57 -14.23
C ALA A 383 -3.73 21.84 -14.22
N LYS A 384 -2.67 22.60 -14.48
CA LYS A 384 -1.28 22.21 -14.28
C LYS A 384 -0.75 23.05 -13.13
N LEU A 385 -0.37 22.41 -12.02
CA LEU A 385 0.25 23.08 -10.90
C LEU A 385 1.77 22.95 -11.03
N ILE A 386 2.46 24.07 -11.18
CA ILE A 386 3.91 24.13 -11.39
C ILE A 386 4.57 24.84 -10.23
N CYS A 387 5.51 24.16 -9.56
CA CYS A 387 6.22 24.72 -8.40
C CYS A 387 7.73 24.61 -8.59
N GLN A 388 8.42 25.74 -8.43
CA GLN A 388 9.88 25.82 -8.50
C GLN A 388 10.51 25.68 -7.11
N SER A 389 11.72 25.13 -7.06
CA SER A 389 12.55 25.04 -5.86
C SER A 389 12.76 26.42 -5.21
N GLY A 390 12.90 26.43 -3.88
CA GLY A 390 13.24 27.65 -3.15
C GLY A 390 14.71 28.05 -3.34
N SER A 391 15.18 29.00 -2.53
CA SER A 391 16.56 29.51 -2.57
C SER A 391 17.64 28.44 -2.38
N SER A 392 17.31 27.28 -1.81
CA SER A 392 18.22 26.14 -1.69
C SER A 392 18.50 25.43 -3.01
N GLY A 393 17.71 25.69 -4.06
CA GLY A 393 17.89 25.10 -5.39
C GLY A 393 17.75 23.57 -5.45
N CYS A 394 17.28 22.91 -4.38
CA CYS A 394 17.24 21.45 -4.30
C CYS A 394 15.88 20.88 -4.72
N PHE A 395 15.90 19.67 -5.30
CA PHE A 395 14.70 18.96 -5.76
C PHE A 395 13.66 18.77 -4.66
N ALA A 396 14.08 18.37 -3.45
CA ALA A 396 13.18 18.21 -2.30
C ALA A 396 12.36 19.47 -2.00
N SER A 397 12.96 20.66 -2.14
CA SER A 397 12.24 21.92 -1.90
C SER A 397 11.16 22.22 -2.94
N ALA A 398 11.35 21.79 -4.19
CA ALA A 398 10.32 21.88 -5.23
C ALA A 398 9.17 20.93 -4.92
N VAL A 399 9.47 19.66 -4.54
CA VAL A 399 8.47 18.67 -4.13
C VAL A 399 7.64 19.15 -2.94
N ASP A 400 8.28 19.65 -1.89
CA ASP A 400 7.59 20.13 -0.69
C ASP A 400 6.73 21.36 -0.99
N ARG A 401 7.16 22.21 -1.93
CA ARG A 401 6.35 23.34 -2.40
C ARG A 401 5.13 22.87 -3.18
N THR A 402 5.28 21.91 -4.09
CA THR A 402 4.14 21.33 -4.84
C THR A 402 3.11 20.73 -3.88
N ARG A 403 3.56 20.01 -2.84
CA ARG A 403 2.67 19.47 -1.81
C ARG A 403 1.88 20.57 -1.09
N ARG A 404 2.56 21.61 -0.60
CA ARG A 404 1.89 22.75 0.06
C ARG A 404 0.92 23.46 -0.88
N ALA A 405 1.29 23.67 -2.13
CA ALA A 405 0.40 24.31 -3.11
C ALA A 405 -0.83 23.44 -3.43
N LEU A 406 -0.71 22.11 -3.45
CA LEU A 406 -1.88 21.21 -3.54
C LEU A 406 -2.78 21.30 -2.32
N ASP A 407 -2.23 21.57 -1.14
CA ASP A 407 -2.98 21.76 0.11
C ASP A 407 -3.71 23.11 0.16
N GLU A 408 -3.40 24.03 -0.75
CA GLU A 408 -4.05 25.33 -0.92
C GLU A 408 -4.98 25.37 -2.15
N PHE A 409 -4.92 24.35 -3.02
CA PHE A 409 -5.72 24.30 -4.25
C PHE A 409 -7.17 23.91 -3.93
N HIS A 410 -8.05 24.89 -3.90
CA HIS A 410 -9.47 24.70 -3.56
C HIS A 410 -10.28 24.40 -4.82
N ILE A 411 -10.74 23.17 -4.96
CA ILE A 411 -11.61 22.72 -6.06
C ILE A 411 -12.79 21.97 -5.45
N VAL A 412 -14.00 22.50 -5.61
CA VAL A 412 -15.22 21.93 -5.01
C VAL A 412 -16.30 21.75 -6.06
N GLY A 413 -17.00 20.61 -6.02
CA GLY A 413 -18.13 20.31 -6.90
C GLY A 413 -17.80 19.39 -8.09
N VAL A 414 -16.52 19.11 -8.33
CA VAL A 414 -16.04 18.09 -9.27
C VAL A 414 -14.96 17.25 -8.57
N PRO A 415 -15.04 15.91 -8.54
CA PRO A 415 -13.99 15.07 -7.98
C PRO A 415 -12.71 15.13 -8.82
N THR A 416 -11.55 15.19 -8.18
CA THR A 416 -10.23 15.31 -8.83
C THR A 416 -9.23 14.27 -8.33
N ASN A 417 -8.10 14.11 -9.03
CA ASN A 417 -6.98 13.25 -8.62
C ASN A 417 -6.07 13.86 -7.52
N GLY A 418 -6.50 14.89 -6.80
CA GLY A 418 -5.66 15.61 -5.84
C GLY A 418 -5.03 14.72 -4.75
N ASP A 419 -5.79 13.78 -4.20
CA ASP A 419 -5.29 12.84 -3.18
C ASP A 419 -4.23 11.87 -3.74
N GLN A 420 -4.35 11.47 -5.00
CA GLN A 420 -3.35 10.65 -5.69
C GLN A 420 -2.05 11.45 -5.88
N LEU A 421 -2.15 12.71 -6.31
CA LEU A 421 -0.97 13.58 -6.47
C LEU A 421 -0.22 13.78 -5.14
N ARG A 422 -0.94 13.96 -4.02
CA ARG A 422 -0.33 14.06 -2.69
C ARG A 422 0.44 12.79 -2.31
N ALA A 423 -0.15 11.62 -2.56
CA ALA A 423 0.48 10.34 -2.27
C ALA A 423 1.76 10.13 -3.11
N ILE A 424 1.71 10.47 -4.41
CA ILE A 424 2.87 10.41 -5.31
C ILE A 424 4.02 11.29 -4.81
N LEU A 425 3.74 12.56 -4.49
CA LEU A 425 4.75 13.50 -4.02
C LEU A 425 5.31 13.14 -2.62
N ALA A 426 4.60 12.31 -1.86
CA ALA A 426 5.04 11.77 -0.59
C ALA A 426 5.87 10.48 -0.74
N HIS A 427 5.77 9.79 -1.88
CA HIS A 427 6.38 8.48 -2.08
C HIS A 427 7.91 8.52 -1.95
N PRO A 428 8.55 7.58 -1.22
CA PRO A 428 9.99 7.58 -1.00
C PRO A 428 10.81 7.57 -2.30
N GLU A 429 10.46 6.73 -3.28
CA GLU A 429 11.17 6.69 -4.58
C GLU A 429 11.10 8.03 -5.33
N PHE A 430 9.94 8.70 -5.30
CA PHE A 430 9.80 10.01 -5.95
C PHE A 430 10.62 11.07 -5.22
N ARG A 431 10.56 11.12 -3.88
CA ARG A 431 11.34 12.06 -3.06
C ARG A 431 12.85 11.85 -3.18
N ALA A 432 13.28 10.61 -3.37
CA ALA A 432 14.67 10.24 -3.63
C ALA A 432 15.12 10.57 -5.06
N GLY A 433 14.25 11.09 -5.94
CA GLY A 433 14.59 11.39 -7.33
C GLY A 433 14.84 10.13 -8.17
N ASN A 434 14.24 9.00 -7.79
CA ASN A 434 14.45 7.68 -8.41
C ASN A 434 13.17 7.08 -9.01
N ALA A 435 12.14 7.91 -9.28
CA ALA A 435 10.88 7.44 -9.84
C ALA A 435 11.07 6.68 -11.16
N ARG A 436 10.30 5.59 -11.33
CA ARG A 436 10.29 4.73 -12.53
C ARG A 436 8.92 4.76 -13.21
N THR A 437 8.86 4.36 -14.48
CA THR A 437 7.58 4.18 -15.20
C THR A 437 6.65 3.15 -14.55
N THR A 438 7.18 2.26 -13.71
CA THR A 438 6.41 1.27 -12.94
C THR A 438 5.83 1.80 -11.63
N LEU A 439 6.18 3.02 -11.21
CA LEU A 439 5.84 3.56 -9.88
C LEU A 439 4.33 3.51 -9.56
N LEU A 440 3.47 3.80 -10.54
CA LEU A 440 2.00 3.78 -10.35
C LEU A 440 1.36 2.42 -10.67
N ALA A 441 2.12 1.46 -11.19
CA ALA A 441 1.66 0.08 -11.36
C ALA A 441 1.76 -0.70 -10.03
N GLU A 442 2.68 -0.28 -9.15
CA GLU A 442 2.80 -0.70 -7.76
C GLU A 442 1.81 0.14 -6.94
N ALA A 443 0.92 -0.50 -6.16
CA ALA A 443 -0.24 0.18 -5.57
C ALA A 443 0.16 1.33 -4.63
N ILE A 444 -0.03 2.59 -5.04
CA ILE A 444 0.07 3.77 -4.18
C ILE A 444 -1.32 4.11 -3.65
N GLU A 445 -1.53 3.99 -2.34
CA GLU A 445 -2.80 4.32 -1.72
C GLU A 445 -3.04 5.85 -1.69
N PRO A 446 -4.19 6.36 -2.17
CA PRO A 446 -4.53 7.77 -2.08
C PRO A 446 -4.62 8.24 -0.63
N THR A 447 -3.86 9.27 -0.26
CA THR A 447 -3.89 9.83 1.09
C THR A 447 -4.96 10.92 1.18
N LYS A 448 -6.05 10.67 1.92
CA LYS A 448 -7.05 11.72 2.20
C LYS A 448 -6.50 12.70 3.22
N VAL A 449 -6.04 13.86 2.76
CA VAL A 449 -5.58 14.95 3.63
C VAL A 449 -6.48 16.16 3.41
N LYS A 450 -7.19 16.59 4.46
CA LYS A 450 -7.87 17.89 4.49
C LYS A 450 -7.12 18.83 5.42
N THR A 451 -6.47 19.84 4.86
CA THR A 451 -5.75 20.87 5.64
C THR A 451 -6.72 21.85 6.28
N GLY A 452 -6.29 22.51 7.37
CA GLY A 452 -7.11 23.52 8.06
C GLY A 452 -7.55 24.69 7.17
N ALA A 453 -6.73 25.08 6.19
CA ALA A 453 -7.05 26.13 5.23
C ALA A 453 -8.21 25.73 4.29
N LEU A 454 -8.19 24.52 3.74
CA LEU A 454 -9.27 24.00 2.90
C LEU A 454 -10.55 23.79 3.72
N GLN A 455 -10.44 23.32 4.97
CA GLN A 455 -11.60 23.22 5.86
C GLN A 455 -12.26 24.57 6.14
N PHE A 456 -11.46 25.62 6.36
CA PHE A 456 -11.98 26.99 6.53
C PHE A 456 -12.67 27.51 5.26
N LEU A 457 -12.09 27.27 4.08
CA LEU A 457 -12.70 27.67 2.81
C LEU A 457 -13.99 26.89 2.52
N ASP A 458 -14.03 25.59 2.82
CA ASP A 458 -15.25 24.77 2.73
C ASP A 458 -16.35 25.30 3.68
N GLN A 459 -15.97 25.70 4.90
CA GLN A 459 -16.89 26.33 5.86
C GLN A 459 -17.38 27.69 5.37
N GLN A 460 -16.53 28.51 4.75
CA GLN A 460 -16.96 29.78 4.16
C GLN A 460 -17.96 29.57 3.02
N VAL A 461 -17.70 28.63 2.11
CA VAL A 461 -18.62 28.28 1.03
C VAL A 461 -19.96 27.77 1.60
N ALA A 462 -19.94 27.00 2.69
CA ALA A 462 -21.16 26.59 3.38
C ALA A 462 -21.89 27.75 4.07
N SER A 463 -21.15 28.74 4.61
CA SER A 463 -21.68 29.88 5.37
C SER A 463 -22.20 31.04 4.52
N LEU A 464 -21.70 31.20 3.28
CA LEU A 464 -22.11 32.24 2.34
C LEU A 464 -23.52 32.01 1.77
N GLY A 465 -24.23 30.98 2.27
CA GLY A 465 -25.52 30.56 1.78
C GLY A 465 -25.41 30.00 0.37
N ARG A 466 -26.43 29.27 -0.07
CA ARG A 466 -26.62 28.92 -1.48
C ARG A 466 -26.87 30.22 -2.27
N GLY A 467 -25.81 30.96 -2.55
CA GLY A 467 -25.81 32.02 -3.54
C GLY A 467 -26.26 31.40 -4.86
N ARG A 468 -27.43 31.82 -5.32
CA ARG A 468 -27.99 31.53 -6.64
C ARG A 468 -26.96 31.94 -7.71
N GLY A 469 -26.01 31.07 -8.02
CA GLY A 469 -25.30 31.06 -9.30
C GLY A 469 -26.25 30.44 -10.31
N ALA A 470 -26.80 31.28 -11.18
CA ALA A 470 -27.85 30.93 -12.12
C ALA A 470 -27.49 29.69 -12.95
N SER A 471 -28.18 28.57 -12.69
CA SER A 471 -28.68 27.79 -13.81
C SER A 471 -29.48 28.77 -14.67
N ALA A 472 -29.42 28.63 -16.00
CA ALA A 472 -30.49 29.18 -16.83
C ALA A 472 -31.83 28.81 -16.14
N PRO A 473 -32.80 29.73 -16.05
CA PRO A 473 -34.05 29.40 -15.39
C PRO A 473 -34.55 28.10 -16.03
N PRO A 474 -34.86 27.05 -15.25
CA PRO A 474 -35.57 25.93 -15.83
C PRO A 474 -36.80 26.54 -16.51
N ALA A 475 -37.10 26.08 -17.71
CA ALA A 475 -38.36 26.39 -18.37
C ALA A 475 -39.46 26.40 -17.29
N ARG A 476 -40.20 27.51 -17.18
CA ARG A 476 -41.14 27.81 -16.08
C ARG A 476 -41.66 26.51 -15.46
N PRO A 477 -41.42 26.23 -14.16
CA PRO A 477 -41.91 25.00 -13.57
C PRO A 477 -43.41 24.90 -13.85
N LEU A 478 -43.82 23.77 -14.43
CA LEU A 478 -45.23 23.50 -14.71
C LEU A 478 -46.01 23.77 -13.42
N PRO A 479 -46.95 24.74 -13.41
CA PRO A 479 -47.71 25.02 -12.21
C PRO A 479 -48.53 23.77 -11.88
N VAL A 480 -48.35 23.22 -10.68
CA VAL A 480 -49.11 22.07 -10.18
C VAL A 480 -50.34 22.61 -9.44
N PRO A 481 -51.56 22.53 -10.00
CA PRO A 481 -52.75 23.04 -9.33
C PRO A 481 -53.05 22.25 -8.04
N PRO A 482 -53.72 22.86 -7.04
CA PRO A 482 -54.14 22.14 -5.84
C PRO A 482 -54.91 20.86 -6.20
N GLY A 483 -54.49 19.72 -5.64
CA GLY A 483 -55.07 18.40 -5.92
C GLY A 483 -54.45 17.62 -7.09
N HIS A 484 -53.45 18.16 -7.80
CA HIS A 484 -52.70 17.46 -8.86
C HIS A 484 -51.32 16.96 -8.35
N GLU A 485 -50.71 15.96 -9.02
CA GLU A 485 -49.33 15.52 -8.73
C GLU A 485 -48.37 15.93 -9.84
N ALA A 486 -47.13 16.27 -9.47
CA ALA A 486 -46.03 16.42 -10.39
C ALA A 486 -45.35 15.07 -10.67
N VAL A 487 -44.91 14.86 -11.91
CA VAL A 487 -44.03 13.77 -12.34
C VAL A 487 -42.69 14.39 -12.68
N GLU A 488 -41.65 14.04 -11.93
CA GLU A 488 -40.31 14.63 -12.04
C GLU A 488 -39.32 13.68 -12.72
N SER A 489 -38.32 14.24 -13.40
CA SER A 489 -37.19 13.46 -13.90
C SER A 489 -36.32 12.97 -12.72
N PRO A 490 -36.02 11.67 -12.60
CA PRO A 490 -35.26 11.14 -11.47
C PRO A 490 -33.78 11.54 -11.49
N HIS A 491 -33.23 11.92 -12.65
CA HIS A 491 -31.86 12.39 -12.80
C HIS A 491 -31.75 13.34 -14.00
N ALA A 492 -30.61 14.03 -14.09
CA ALA A 492 -30.29 14.82 -15.26
C ALA A 492 -29.94 13.90 -16.44
N GLY A 493 -30.37 14.23 -17.65
CA GLY A 493 -30.15 13.41 -18.85
C GLY A 493 -30.84 13.97 -20.08
N SER A 494 -30.69 13.30 -21.23
CA SER A 494 -31.38 13.64 -22.47
C SER A 494 -32.65 12.83 -22.63
N VAL A 495 -33.78 13.47 -22.94
CA VAL A 495 -35.03 12.78 -23.27
C VAL A 495 -34.85 11.98 -24.57
N ILE A 496 -35.01 10.67 -24.50
CA ILE A 496 -34.89 9.75 -25.65
C ILE A 496 -36.26 9.46 -26.26
N ASP A 497 -37.31 9.42 -25.46
CA ASP A 497 -38.66 9.09 -25.94
C ASP A 497 -39.73 9.76 -25.07
N ILE A 498 -40.84 10.16 -25.67
CA ILE A 498 -41.99 10.79 -25.00
C ILE A 498 -43.25 10.02 -25.39
N LYS A 499 -43.84 9.33 -24.41
CA LYS A 499 -45.05 8.51 -24.59
C LYS A 499 -46.32 9.20 -24.07
N ALA A 500 -46.18 10.20 -23.21
CA ALA A 500 -47.30 10.95 -22.66
C ALA A 500 -47.89 11.97 -23.66
N ARG A 501 -49.19 12.23 -23.56
CA ARG A 501 -49.90 13.33 -24.25
C ARG A 501 -50.79 14.08 -23.26
N GLU A 502 -50.91 15.39 -23.39
CA GLU A 502 -51.84 16.17 -22.57
C GLU A 502 -53.27 15.70 -22.83
N GLY A 503 -54.06 15.57 -21.76
CA GLY A 503 -55.42 15.03 -21.79
C GLY A 503 -55.52 13.51 -21.85
N ALA A 504 -54.40 12.77 -21.93
CA ALA A 504 -54.44 11.30 -21.93
C ALA A 504 -54.75 10.74 -20.54
N GLU A 505 -55.63 9.75 -20.47
CA GLU A 505 -55.76 8.90 -19.29
C GLU A 505 -54.57 7.95 -19.21
N VAL A 506 -53.89 7.96 -18.07
CA VAL A 506 -52.74 7.10 -17.77
C VAL A 506 -53.05 6.29 -16.53
N LYS A 507 -52.67 5.02 -16.52
CA LYS A 507 -52.69 4.18 -15.32
C LYS A 507 -51.40 4.40 -14.54
N ALA A 508 -51.44 4.16 -13.23
CA ALA A 508 -50.23 4.13 -12.42
C ALA A 508 -49.19 3.19 -13.07
N ARG A 509 -47.95 3.68 -13.19
CA ARG A 509 -46.78 3.06 -13.82
C ARG A 509 -46.74 3.07 -15.35
N ASP A 510 -47.72 3.64 -16.03
CA ASP A 510 -47.62 3.84 -17.47
C ASP A 510 -46.38 4.69 -17.80
N LEU A 511 -45.63 4.29 -18.83
CA LEU A 511 -44.44 4.99 -19.28
C LEU A 511 -44.83 6.36 -19.86
N LEU A 512 -44.22 7.41 -19.34
CA LEU A 512 -44.46 8.78 -19.78
C LEU A 512 -43.28 9.34 -20.57
N PHE A 513 -42.05 9.13 -20.10
CA PHE A 513 -40.81 9.57 -20.76
C PHE A 513 -39.71 8.51 -20.62
N VAL A 514 -38.72 8.53 -21.51
CA VAL A 514 -37.44 7.82 -21.35
C VAL A 514 -36.33 8.85 -21.36
N VAL A 515 -35.46 8.84 -20.35
CA VAL A 515 -34.36 9.80 -20.17
C VAL A 515 -33.05 9.03 -20.08
N SER A 516 -32.03 9.43 -20.82
CA SER A 516 -30.73 8.77 -20.84
C SER A 516 -29.63 9.62 -20.22
N ALA A 517 -28.82 8.97 -19.39
CA ALA A 517 -27.62 9.52 -18.81
C ALA A 517 -26.53 8.45 -18.76
N MET A 518 -25.29 8.80 -19.05
CA MET A 518 -24.14 7.88 -18.95
C MET A 518 -24.30 6.56 -19.74
N LYS A 519 -24.97 6.59 -20.89
CA LYS A 519 -25.32 5.42 -21.74
C LYS A 519 -26.33 4.44 -21.11
N MET A 520 -27.06 4.86 -20.08
CA MET A 520 -28.16 4.10 -19.49
C MET A 520 -29.48 4.85 -19.67
N GLU A 521 -30.53 4.12 -20.04
CA GLU A 521 -31.88 4.66 -20.23
C GLU A 521 -32.73 4.44 -18.96
N THR A 522 -33.45 5.47 -18.55
CA THR A 522 -34.32 5.45 -17.38
C THR A 522 -35.73 5.83 -17.78
N SER A 523 -36.68 4.95 -17.47
CA SER A 523 -38.10 5.15 -17.69
C SER A 523 -38.72 6.03 -16.61
N VAL A 524 -39.33 7.15 -16.99
CA VAL A 524 -40.17 8.00 -16.12
C VAL A 524 -41.62 7.57 -16.29
N THR A 525 -42.27 7.14 -15.21
CA THR A 525 -43.61 6.55 -15.23
C THR A 525 -44.63 7.36 -14.42
N ALA A 526 -45.92 7.14 -14.66
CA ALA A 526 -47.00 7.82 -13.94
C ALA A 526 -47.08 7.35 -12.47
N PRO A 527 -46.99 8.23 -11.46
CA PRO A 527 -47.05 7.84 -10.04
C PRO A 527 -48.44 7.32 -9.61
N ARG A 528 -49.51 7.66 -10.33
CA ARG A 528 -50.89 7.21 -10.07
C ARG A 528 -51.75 7.26 -11.32
N SER A 529 -52.86 6.53 -11.30
CA SER A 529 -53.87 6.58 -12.35
C SER A 529 -54.60 7.92 -12.36
N GLY A 530 -54.75 8.53 -13.52
CA GLY A 530 -55.36 9.84 -13.67
C GLY A 530 -55.22 10.39 -15.07
N LEU A 531 -55.56 11.68 -15.23
CA LEU A 531 -55.47 12.38 -16.50
C LEU A 531 -54.19 13.24 -16.51
N VAL A 532 -53.37 13.14 -17.55
CA VAL A 532 -52.21 14.03 -17.74
C VAL A 532 -52.74 15.44 -18.02
N ALA A 533 -52.73 16.30 -17.01
CA ALA A 533 -53.32 17.63 -17.06
C ALA A 533 -52.44 18.63 -17.82
N THR A 534 -51.11 18.50 -17.72
CA THR A 534 -50.16 19.38 -18.41
C THR A 534 -48.83 18.65 -18.58
N LEU A 535 -48.16 18.82 -19.73
CA LEU A 535 -46.84 18.28 -20.03
C LEU A 535 -45.83 19.41 -20.23
N ALA A 536 -44.57 19.12 -19.89
CA ALA A 536 -43.50 20.07 -20.14
C ALA A 536 -43.30 20.14 -21.66
N PRO A 537 -43.07 21.34 -22.23
CA PRO A 537 -42.82 21.50 -23.67
C PRO A 537 -41.42 20.98 -24.00
N LEU A 538 -41.25 19.66 -24.03
CA LEU A 538 -40.01 18.93 -24.26
C LEU A 538 -40.11 18.15 -25.57
N ALA A 539 -39.02 18.10 -26.32
CA ALA A 539 -38.83 17.27 -27.50
C ALA A 539 -37.78 16.16 -27.24
N VAL A 540 -37.81 15.11 -28.05
CA VAL A 540 -36.74 14.09 -28.04
C VAL A 540 -35.41 14.75 -28.38
N GLY A 541 -34.40 14.54 -27.53
CA GLY A 541 -33.09 15.17 -27.56
C GLY A 541 -32.91 16.30 -26.54
N ASP A 542 -33.99 16.81 -25.95
CA ASP A 542 -33.91 17.89 -24.95
C ASP A 542 -33.29 17.41 -23.65
N THR A 543 -32.55 18.30 -22.99
CA THR A 543 -31.89 18.01 -21.71
C THR A 543 -32.85 18.33 -20.57
N VAL A 544 -32.98 17.40 -19.64
CA VAL A 544 -33.77 17.56 -18.41
C VAL A 544 -32.85 17.45 -17.19
N ASP A 545 -33.15 18.21 -16.14
CA ASP A 545 -32.44 18.15 -14.85
C ASP A 545 -33.12 17.16 -13.89
N GLY A 546 -32.37 16.63 -12.93
CA GLY A 546 -32.94 15.83 -11.84
C GLY A 546 -33.87 16.70 -10.99
N GLY A 547 -35.12 16.24 -10.80
CA GLY A 547 -36.19 16.97 -10.12
C GLY A 547 -37.01 17.92 -11.02
N GLN A 548 -36.72 18.00 -12.32
CA GLN A 548 -37.53 18.80 -13.25
C GLN A 548 -38.90 18.15 -13.48
N ILE A 549 -40.00 18.89 -13.28
CA ILE A 549 -41.37 18.42 -13.53
C ILE A 549 -41.56 18.26 -15.05
N LEU A 550 -41.80 17.02 -15.49
CA LEU A 550 -42.04 16.63 -16.89
C LEU A 550 -43.54 16.54 -17.21
N ALA A 551 -44.37 16.17 -16.24
CA ALA A 551 -45.83 16.09 -16.39
C ALA A 551 -46.56 16.44 -15.08
N VAL A 552 -47.82 16.85 -15.19
CA VAL A 552 -48.75 17.05 -14.07
C VAL A 552 -49.95 16.13 -14.26
N ILE A 553 -50.29 15.32 -13.27
CA ILE A 553 -51.42 14.37 -13.32
C ILE A 553 -52.55 14.83 -12.41
N LYS A 554 -53.76 14.96 -12.98
CA LYS A 554 -55.01 15.07 -12.23
C LYS A 554 -55.46 13.67 -11.79
N PRO A 555 -55.60 13.40 -10.49
CA PRO A 555 -55.87 12.05 -9.98
C PRO A 555 -57.32 11.67 -10.21
N ALA A 556 -57.59 10.40 -10.53
CA ALA A 556 -58.95 9.86 -10.44
C ALA A 556 -59.38 9.76 -8.96
N ALA A 557 -60.65 10.06 -8.66
CA ALA A 557 -61.17 10.04 -7.29
C ALA A 557 -61.02 8.64 -6.66
N GLY A 558 -60.38 8.55 -5.49
CA GLY A 558 -60.13 7.29 -4.78
C GLY A 558 -58.87 6.51 -5.19
N ALA A 559 -58.03 7.04 -6.10
CA ALA A 559 -56.79 6.38 -6.51
C ALA A 559 -55.71 6.48 -5.42
N ALA A 560 -55.34 5.33 -4.84
CA ALA A 560 -54.22 5.24 -3.90
C ALA A 560 -52.88 5.56 -4.60
N LYS A 561 -51.97 6.24 -3.90
CA LYS A 561 -50.58 6.43 -4.35
C LYS A 561 -49.97 5.03 -4.54
N ALA A 562 -49.38 4.76 -5.70
CA ALA A 562 -48.73 3.48 -5.92
C ALA A 562 -47.57 3.36 -4.92
N ALA A 563 -47.75 2.58 -3.83
CA ALA A 563 -46.61 2.00 -3.14
C ALA A 563 -45.80 1.25 -4.20
N SER A 564 -44.48 1.33 -4.21
CA SER A 564 -43.68 0.51 -5.12
C SER A 564 -43.88 -0.96 -4.76
N PRO A 565 -44.59 -1.81 -5.54
CA PRO A 565 -44.18 -3.18 -5.59
C PRO A 565 -42.87 -3.15 -6.35
N VAL A 566 -41.77 -3.23 -5.63
CA VAL A 566 -40.76 -4.18 -6.08
C VAL A 566 -41.53 -5.50 -6.05
N THR A 567 -42.04 -5.93 -7.21
CA THR A 567 -42.46 -7.32 -7.33
C THR A 567 -41.27 -8.12 -6.83
N ALA A 568 -41.49 -9.14 -5.99
CA ALA A 568 -40.40 -9.83 -5.28
C ALA A 568 -39.24 -10.31 -6.22
N ASN A 569 -39.48 -10.32 -7.54
CA ASN A 569 -38.54 -10.68 -8.60
C ASN A 569 -37.81 -9.50 -9.33
N GLU A 570 -38.11 -8.23 -9.08
CA GLU A 570 -37.46 -7.10 -9.79
C GLU A 570 -36.35 -6.40 -8.98
N GLY A 571 -36.16 -6.75 -7.71
CA GLY A 571 -35.11 -6.20 -6.83
C GLY A 571 -33.98 -7.19 -6.55
N TRP A 572 -33.01 -6.77 -5.73
CA TRP A 572 -31.95 -7.68 -5.26
C TRP A 572 -32.45 -8.70 -4.21
N THR A 573 -33.72 -8.67 -3.81
CA THR A 573 -34.29 -9.56 -2.80
C THR A 573 -34.01 -11.04 -3.07
N PRO A 574 -34.20 -11.59 -4.29
CA PRO A 574 -33.84 -12.99 -4.57
C PRO A 574 -32.35 -13.25 -4.41
N MET A 575 -31.48 -12.28 -4.72
CA MET A 575 -30.04 -12.42 -4.51
C MET A 575 -29.68 -12.33 -3.02
N LEU A 576 -30.30 -11.43 -2.26
CA LEU A 576 -30.11 -11.29 -0.83
C LEU A 576 -30.65 -12.52 -0.07
N ASP A 577 -31.74 -13.12 -0.53
CA ASP A 577 -32.27 -14.38 -0.01
C ASP A 577 -31.29 -15.53 -0.28
N LYS A 578 -30.69 -15.58 -1.48
CA LYS A 578 -29.59 -16.53 -1.79
C LYS A 578 -28.38 -16.29 -0.88
N VAL A 579 -27.99 -15.05 -0.64
CA VAL A 579 -26.90 -14.69 0.29
C VAL A 579 -27.22 -15.15 1.71
N ALA A 580 -28.43 -14.86 2.21
CA ALA A 580 -28.89 -15.25 3.54
C ALA A 580 -28.96 -16.78 3.68
N ALA A 581 -29.42 -17.49 2.65
CA ALA A 581 -29.45 -18.96 2.63
C ALA A 581 -28.03 -19.56 2.71
N LEU A 582 -27.08 -19.05 1.93
CA LEU A 582 -25.68 -19.49 1.97
C LEU A 582 -25.03 -19.22 3.34
N GLN A 583 -25.27 -18.04 3.92
CA GLN A 583 -24.82 -17.71 5.26
C GLN A 583 -25.44 -18.64 6.31
N ALA A 584 -26.74 -18.90 6.23
CA ALA A 584 -27.45 -19.81 7.13
C ALA A 584 -26.89 -21.24 7.05
N ILE A 585 -26.57 -21.74 5.86
CA ILE A 585 -25.91 -23.05 5.68
C ILE A 585 -24.54 -23.06 6.36
N ALA A 586 -23.73 -22.03 6.13
CA ALA A 586 -22.40 -21.91 6.73
C ALA A 586 -22.45 -21.83 8.27
N HIS A 587 -23.40 -21.07 8.83
CA HIS A 587 -23.60 -20.95 10.27
C HIS A 587 -24.13 -22.26 10.88
N LYS A 588 -25.17 -22.86 10.28
CA LYS A 588 -25.78 -24.11 10.77
C LYS A 588 -24.79 -25.28 10.79
N ARG A 589 -23.85 -25.33 9.84
CA ARG A 589 -22.83 -26.39 9.77
C ARG A 589 -21.96 -26.45 11.03
N LEU A 590 -21.58 -25.31 11.61
CA LEU A 590 -20.71 -25.26 12.79
C LEU A 590 -21.49 -25.02 14.10
N ALA A 591 -22.82 -24.92 14.04
CA ALA A 591 -23.65 -24.70 15.20
C ALA A 591 -23.63 -25.89 16.18
N PRO A 592 -23.92 -25.66 17.47
CA PRO A 592 -24.18 -26.73 18.43
C PRO A 592 -25.23 -27.71 17.91
N GLY A 593 -24.95 -29.02 18.02
CA GLY A 593 -25.86 -30.08 17.53
C GLY A 593 -25.77 -30.38 16.03
N SER A 594 -24.81 -29.79 15.30
CA SER A 594 -24.56 -30.14 13.89
C SER A 594 -24.30 -31.64 13.70
N THR A 595 -24.92 -32.21 12.67
CA THR A 595 -24.74 -33.61 12.25
C THR A 595 -23.66 -33.77 11.18
N ASP A 596 -22.92 -32.69 10.85
CA ASP A 596 -21.80 -32.76 9.91
C ASP A 596 -20.72 -33.74 10.44
N PRO A 597 -20.33 -34.77 9.67
CA PRO A 597 -19.38 -35.78 10.14
C PRO A 597 -18.03 -35.20 10.60
N GLY A 598 -17.58 -34.10 9.99
CA GLY A 598 -16.35 -33.41 10.40
C GLY A 598 -16.49 -32.79 11.79
N VAL A 599 -17.63 -32.12 12.04
CA VAL A 599 -17.94 -31.50 13.33
C VAL A 599 -18.17 -32.53 14.43
N VAL A 600 -18.89 -33.62 14.13
CA VAL A 600 -19.09 -34.73 15.07
C VAL A 600 -17.74 -35.36 15.45
N ARG A 601 -16.86 -35.61 14.48
CA ARG A 601 -15.50 -36.12 14.76
C ARG A 601 -14.69 -35.16 15.63
N GLN A 602 -14.79 -33.85 15.38
CA GLN A 602 -14.09 -32.83 16.17
C GLN A 602 -14.60 -32.79 17.61
N ARG A 603 -15.92 -32.83 17.82
CA ARG A 603 -16.53 -32.90 19.16
C ARG A 603 -16.19 -34.18 19.91
N ASN A 604 -16.16 -35.33 19.24
CA ASN A 604 -15.74 -36.60 19.86
C ASN A 604 -14.29 -36.57 20.36
N ARG A 605 -13.45 -35.70 19.79
CA ARG A 605 -12.10 -35.42 20.26
C ARG A 605 -12.02 -34.31 21.31
N ARG A 606 -13.17 -33.88 21.84
CA ARG A 606 -13.32 -32.82 22.85
C ARG A 606 -12.74 -31.47 22.42
N LYS A 607 -12.83 -31.15 21.12
CA LYS A 607 -12.36 -29.88 20.57
C LYS A 607 -13.54 -28.97 20.22
N LEU A 608 -13.39 -27.68 20.51
CA LEU A 608 -14.31 -26.63 20.09
C LEU A 608 -14.26 -26.45 18.57
N THR A 609 -15.38 -26.03 17.96
CA THR A 609 -15.40 -25.59 16.55
C THR A 609 -14.74 -24.22 16.40
N CYS A 610 -14.34 -23.84 15.17
CA CYS A 610 -13.69 -22.55 14.94
C CYS A 610 -14.58 -21.35 15.31
N ARG A 611 -15.92 -21.44 15.14
CA ARG A 611 -16.84 -20.38 15.57
C ARG A 611 -16.96 -20.29 17.09
N GLU A 612 -17.10 -21.44 17.77
CA GLU A 612 -17.09 -21.47 19.25
C GLU A 612 -15.79 -20.88 19.80
N ARG A 613 -14.64 -21.14 19.17
CA ARG A 613 -13.36 -20.54 19.56
C ARG A 613 -13.33 -19.03 19.38
N ILE A 614 -13.85 -18.53 18.24
CA ILE A 614 -13.94 -17.09 17.99
C ILE A 614 -14.86 -16.43 19.02
N ASP A 615 -16.03 -16.99 19.27
CA ASP A 615 -17.01 -16.48 20.25
C ASP A 615 -16.47 -16.55 21.68
N THR A 616 -15.69 -17.59 22.00
CA THR A 616 -15.06 -17.75 23.32
C THR A 616 -13.86 -16.83 23.50
N LEU A 617 -13.22 -16.34 22.44
CA LEU A 617 -12.08 -15.42 22.50
C LEU A 617 -12.51 -13.95 22.51
N LEU A 618 -13.47 -13.57 21.67
CA LEU A 618 -13.86 -12.19 21.44
C LEU A 618 -14.93 -11.72 22.44
N ASP A 619 -15.11 -10.41 22.52
CA ASP A 619 -16.20 -9.79 23.28
C ASP A 619 -17.56 -10.18 22.64
N PRO A 620 -18.59 -10.47 23.45
CA PRO A 620 -19.90 -10.87 22.95
C PRO A 620 -20.47 -9.90 21.91
N GLY A 621 -20.87 -10.42 20.75
CA GLY A 621 -21.47 -9.64 19.66
C GLY A 621 -20.51 -8.73 18.88
N SER A 622 -19.20 -8.78 19.15
CA SER A 622 -18.22 -7.94 18.47
C SER A 622 -17.72 -8.48 17.13
N PHE A 623 -17.90 -9.77 16.87
CA PHE A 623 -17.35 -10.42 15.69
C PHE A 623 -18.10 -10.04 14.41
N ARG A 624 -17.36 -9.48 13.45
CA ARG A 624 -17.80 -9.20 12.09
C ARG A 624 -16.99 -10.03 11.11
N GLU A 625 -17.59 -11.12 10.66
CA GLU A 625 -16.97 -12.01 9.70
C GLU A 625 -16.75 -11.32 8.35
N VAL A 626 -15.57 -11.52 7.77
CA VAL A 626 -15.24 -11.08 6.40
C VAL A 626 -15.34 -12.29 5.47
N GLY A 627 -15.96 -12.13 4.30
CA GLY A 627 -16.05 -13.22 3.32
C GLY A 627 -16.87 -14.42 3.81
N SER A 628 -18.04 -14.16 4.41
CA SER A 628 -18.96 -15.19 4.93
C SER A 628 -19.56 -16.10 3.84
N LEU A 629 -19.52 -15.66 2.57
CA LEU A 629 -19.94 -16.44 1.40
C LEU A 629 -18.77 -17.15 0.69
N ALA A 630 -17.53 -17.01 1.18
CA ALA A 630 -16.40 -17.69 0.58
C ALA A 630 -16.58 -19.21 0.72
N GLY A 631 -16.61 -19.93 -0.39
CA GLY A 631 -16.85 -21.36 -0.44
C GLY A 631 -17.14 -21.85 -1.86
N PHE A 632 -17.62 -23.07 -1.97
CA PHE A 632 -18.01 -23.70 -3.23
C PHE A 632 -19.50 -24.03 -3.19
N ALA A 633 -20.29 -23.54 -4.15
CA ALA A 633 -21.71 -23.84 -4.29
C ALA A 633 -21.96 -24.71 -5.54
N THR A 634 -22.93 -25.61 -5.46
CA THR A 634 -23.55 -26.27 -6.62
C THR A 634 -24.96 -25.74 -6.79
N PHE A 635 -25.42 -25.69 -8.05
CA PHE A 635 -26.74 -25.19 -8.39
C PHE A 635 -27.55 -26.31 -9.05
N ASP A 636 -28.84 -26.38 -8.76
CA ASP A 636 -29.78 -27.27 -9.44
C ASP A 636 -30.19 -26.72 -10.82
N GLU A 637 -31.05 -27.46 -11.55
CA GLU A 637 -31.52 -27.10 -12.89
C GLU A 637 -32.28 -25.76 -12.92
N ASP A 638 -32.83 -25.33 -11.78
CA ASP A 638 -33.56 -24.07 -11.61
C ASP A 638 -32.64 -22.90 -11.21
N GLY A 639 -31.33 -23.11 -11.08
CA GLY A 639 -30.36 -22.09 -10.69
C GLY A 639 -30.43 -21.68 -9.21
N THR A 640 -31.01 -22.54 -8.37
CA THR A 640 -31.04 -22.44 -6.91
C THR A 640 -29.85 -23.20 -6.33
N VAL A 641 -29.33 -22.75 -5.18
CA VAL A 641 -28.19 -23.41 -4.54
C VAL A 641 -28.64 -24.77 -4.02
N ALA A 642 -28.15 -25.85 -4.63
CA ALA A 642 -28.41 -27.21 -4.20
C ALA A 642 -27.61 -27.56 -2.94
N GLU A 643 -26.31 -27.25 -2.95
CA GLU A 643 -25.41 -27.48 -1.81
C GLU A 643 -24.34 -26.38 -1.72
N PHE A 644 -23.81 -26.15 -0.52
CA PHE A 644 -22.73 -25.18 -0.29
C PHE A 644 -21.70 -25.71 0.70
N THR A 645 -20.43 -25.62 0.33
CA THR A 645 -19.27 -25.96 1.15
C THR A 645 -18.50 -24.69 1.49
N PRO A 646 -18.59 -24.16 2.73
CA PRO A 646 -17.84 -22.97 3.14
C PRO A 646 -16.33 -23.16 3.06
N ALA A 647 -15.60 -22.05 2.96
CA ALA A 647 -14.14 -22.04 3.04
C ALA A 647 -13.65 -22.75 4.31
N SER A 648 -12.47 -23.38 4.25
CA SER A 648 -11.79 -24.03 5.37
C SER A 648 -11.23 -23.05 6.42
N HIS A 649 -11.75 -21.82 6.46
CA HIS A 649 -11.26 -20.73 7.27
C HIS A 649 -12.38 -19.72 7.59
N VAL A 650 -12.52 -19.37 8.86
CA VAL A 650 -13.42 -18.34 9.37
C VAL A 650 -12.59 -17.24 10.00
N GLY A 651 -12.83 -15.99 9.62
CA GLY A 651 -12.05 -14.87 10.15
C GLY A 651 -12.68 -13.52 9.85
N GLY A 652 -12.23 -12.51 10.58
CA GLY A 652 -12.85 -11.19 10.55
C GLY A 652 -12.37 -10.28 11.67
N GLN A 653 -13.08 -9.18 11.84
CA GLN A 653 -12.81 -8.18 12.87
C GLN A 653 -13.58 -8.53 14.15
N GLY A 654 -12.98 -8.28 15.31
CA GLY A 654 -13.60 -8.48 16.61
C GLY A 654 -13.06 -7.50 17.63
N ARG A 655 -13.47 -7.66 18.89
CA ARG A 655 -12.87 -6.95 20.02
C ARG A 655 -12.44 -7.93 21.11
N ILE A 656 -11.37 -7.59 21.83
CA ILE A 656 -10.95 -8.22 23.07
C ILE A 656 -10.83 -7.12 24.10
N GLU A 657 -11.68 -7.15 25.14
CA GLU A 657 -11.73 -6.14 26.20
C GLU A 657 -11.90 -4.72 25.63
N GLY A 658 -12.76 -4.58 24.63
CA GLY A 658 -13.04 -3.33 23.92
C GLY A 658 -12.04 -2.97 22.84
N ARG A 659 -10.84 -3.57 22.82
CA ARG A 659 -9.79 -3.29 21.83
C ARG A 659 -10.07 -4.05 20.51
N PRO A 660 -10.05 -3.38 19.35
CA PRO A 660 -10.17 -4.04 18.05
C PRO A 660 -9.07 -5.10 17.84
N CYS A 661 -9.40 -6.17 17.11
CA CYS A 661 -8.43 -7.16 16.66
C CYS A 661 -8.92 -7.88 15.41
N ILE A 662 -7.99 -8.49 14.67
CA ILE A 662 -8.30 -9.45 13.60
C ILE A 662 -8.14 -10.86 14.14
N VAL A 663 -9.13 -11.72 13.88
CA VAL A 663 -9.03 -13.15 14.18
C VAL A 663 -9.08 -13.97 12.89
N CYS A 664 -8.22 -14.98 12.83
CA CYS A 664 -8.05 -15.90 11.72
C CYS A 664 -8.14 -17.32 12.26
N ALA A 665 -9.21 -18.07 11.96
CA ALA A 665 -9.43 -19.40 12.51
C ALA A 665 -9.54 -20.48 11.43
N ASP A 666 -8.68 -21.50 11.53
CA ASP A 666 -8.72 -22.64 10.63
C ASP A 666 -9.89 -23.56 11.00
N ASP A 667 -10.69 -23.96 10.01
CA ASP A 667 -11.76 -24.93 10.17
C ASP A 667 -11.26 -26.33 9.79
N PHE A 668 -10.72 -27.06 10.77
CA PHE A 668 -10.27 -28.44 10.57
C PHE A 668 -11.37 -29.38 10.03
N THR A 669 -12.64 -29.09 10.32
CA THR A 669 -13.76 -29.92 9.86
C THR A 669 -13.95 -29.84 8.35
N SER A 670 -13.50 -28.76 7.71
CA SER A 670 -13.53 -28.55 6.28
C SER A 670 -12.15 -28.78 5.69
N ARG A 671 -11.97 -29.93 5.02
CA ARG A 671 -10.70 -30.32 4.37
C ARG A 671 -9.48 -30.21 5.30
N GLY A 672 -9.59 -30.59 6.58
CA GLY A 672 -8.44 -30.61 7.49
C GLY A 672 -7.76 -29.24 7.69
N GLY A 673 -8.48 -28.14 7.44
CA GLY A 673 -7.95 -26.77 7.54
C GLY A 673 -6.94 -26.39 6.45
N HIS A 674 -6.87 -27.14 5.33
CA HIS A 674 -5.86 -26.89 4.28
C HIS A 674 -6.07 -25.56 3.55
N ALA A 675 -5.02 -24.73 3.46
CA ALA A 675 -5.02 -23.48 2.68
C ALA A 675 -4.79 -23.73 1.17
N ASP A 676 -3.89 -24.65 0.82
CA ASP A 676 -3.43 -24.89 -0.58
C ASP A 676 -4.46 -25.65 -1.43
N GLY A 677 -5.40 -26.35 -0.80
CA GLY A 677 -6.52 -27.03 -1.45
C GLY A 677 -7.85 -26.27 -1.35
N ALA A 678 -7.83 -25.01 -0.88
CA ALA A 678 -9.02 -24.22 -0.58
C ALA A 678 -8.80 -22.72 -0.86
N ILE A 679 -9.57 -21.83 -0.22
CA ILE A 679 -9.57 -20.39 -0.48
C ILE A 679 -8.52 -19.69 0.40
N GLY A 680 -7.24 -19.79 0.03
CA GLY A 680 -6.11 -19.21 0.79
C GLY A 680 -6.09 -17.67 0.86
N HIS A 681 -6.71 -16.98 -0.11
CA HIS A 681 -6.75 -15.52 -0.17
C HIS A 681 -7.44 -14.87 1.04
N LYS A 682 -8.38 -15.58 1.69
CA LYS A 682 -9.14 -15.06 2.84
C LYS A 682 -8.23 -14.81 4.06
N SER A 683 -7.35 -15.77 4.39
CA SER A 683 -6.38 -15.60 5.49
C SER A 683 -5.37 -14.49 5.18
N ARG A 684 -4.86 -14.42 3.94
CA ARG A 684 -3.91 -13.37 3.53
C ARG A 684 -4.51 -11.96 3.64
N TYR A 685 -5.76 -11.80 3.20
CA TYR A 685 -6.48 -10.52 3.31
C TYR A 685 -6.61 -10.07 4.77
N LEU A 686 -6.96 -10.99 5.68
CA LEU A 686 -7.12 -10.67 7.10
C LEU A 686 -5.79 -10.30 7.77
N ASP A 687 -4.72 -11.02 7.46
CA ASP A 687 -3.38 -10.64 7.94
C ASP A 687 -2.99 -9.23 7.42
N GLN A 688 -3.32 -8.87 6.17
CA GLN A 688 -3.02 -7.55 5.59
C GLN A 688 -3.84 -6.46 6.28
N LEU A 689 -5.13 -6.76 6.51
CA LEU A 689 -6.03 -5.87 7.22
C LEU A 689 -5.54 -5.56 8.64
N SER A 690 -4.85 -6.48 9.31
CA SER A 690 -4.27 -6.23 10.63
C SER A 690 -3.16 -5.17 10.60
N ILE A 691 -2.35 -5.15 9.53
CA ILE A 691 -1.27 -4.17 9.32
C ILE A 691 -1.88 -2.79 9.03
N GLU A 692 -2.79 -2.73 8.06
CA GLU A 692 -3.43 -1.48 7.61
C GLU A 692 -4.23 -0.82 8.72
N LEU A 693 -4.96 -1.61 9.50
CA LEU A 693 -5.75 -1.12 10.65
C LEU A 693 -4.93 -0.99 11.93
N ARG A 694 -3.65 -1.40 11.92
CA ARG A 694 -2.74 -1.34 13.07
C ARG A 694 -3.33 -1.99 14.32
N THR A 695 -3.86 -3.19 14.14
CA THR A 695 -4.60 -3.90 15.19
C THR A 695 -4.00 -5.30 15.39
N PRO A 696 -4.07 -5.87 16.60
CA PRO A 696 -3.51 -7.20 16.85
C PRO A 696 -4.09 -8.28 15.92
N SER A 697 -3.23 -9.22 15.49
CA SER A 697 -3.61 -10.40 14.71
C SER A 697 -3.58 -11.64 15.58
N ILE A 698 -4.70 -12.36 15.67
CA ILE A 698 -4.81 -13.61 16.41
C ILE A 698 -5.10 -14.76 15.44
N ARG A 699 -4.25 -15.78 15.47
CA ARG A 699 -4.34 -16.96 14.60
C ARG A 699 -4.70 -18.19 15.43
N LEU A 700 -5.84 -18.79 15.13
CA LEU A 700 -6.32 -20.04 15.72
C LEU A 700 -5.99 -21.18 14.75
N LEU A 701 -4.82 -21.78 14.96
CA LEU A 701 -4.20 -22.77 14.07
C LEU A 701 -4.70 -24.18 14.40
N ASP A 702 -5.39 -24.79 13.45
CA ASP A 702 -5.93 -26.14 13.55
C ASP A 702 -6.05 -26.75 12.15
N GLY A 703 -4.90 -26.95 11.51
CA GLY A 703 -4.85 -27.34 10.11
C GLY A 703 -3.47 -27.75 9.63
N SER A 704 -3.45 -28.65 8.65
CA SER A 704 -2.22 -29.06 7.96
C SER A 704 -2.12 -28.34 6.61
N SER A 705 -0.92 -28.06 6.08
CA SER A 705 -0.79 -27.48 4.72
C SER A 705 -0.06 -28.41 3.73
N GLY A 706 0.24 -29.66 4.09
CA GLY A 706 1.03 -30.57 3.23
C GLY A 706 0.25 -31.54 2.35
N GLY A 707 -0.92 -32.03 2.79
CA GLY A 707 -1.64 -33.11 2.08
C GLY A 707 -2.45 -32.66 0.86
N GLY A 708 -2.90 -31.41 0.84
CA GLY A 708 -3.74 -30.87 -0.23
C GLY A 708 -3.03 -30.81 -1.58
N SER A 709 -1.73 -30.46 -1.60
CA SER A 709 -0.93 -30.40 -2.83
C SER A 709 -0.71 -31.79 -3.45
N VAL A 710 -0.44 -32.82 -2.65
CA VAL A 710 -0.31 -34.21 -3.14
C VAL A 710 -1.63 -34.70 -3.72
N ALA A 711 -2.76 -34.42 -3.07
CA ALA A 711 -4.07 -34.79 -3.59
C ALA A 711 -4.38 -34.13 -4.96
N THR A 712 -3.78 -32.97 -5.27
CA THR A 712 -3.92 -32.34 -6.59
C THR A 712 -3.07 -32.98 -7.68
N MET A 713 -2.05 -33.78 -7.31
CA MET A 713 -1.15 -34.46 -8.26
C MET A 713 -1.68 -35.81 -8.74
N VAL A 714 -2.64 -36.41 -8.03
CA VAL A 714 -3.13 -37.77 -8.35
C VAL A 714 -4.08 -37.74 -9.56
N PRO A 715 -3.79 -38.49 -10.65
CA PRO A 715 -4.68 -38.65 -11.80
C PRO A 715 -6.05 -39.26 -11.42
N LYS A 716 -7.07 -39.09 -12.26
CA LYS A 716 -8.42 -39.61 -11.97
C LYS A 716 -8.34 -41.14 -11.98
N GLN A 717 -8.96 -41.78 -11.00
CA GLN A 717 -9.08 -43.24 -11.03
C GLN A 717 -9.89 -43.66 -12.26
N ASP A 718 -9.32 -44.51 -13.11
CA ASP A 718 -9.97 -44.97 -14.34
C ASP A 718 -11.17 -45.85 -13.98
N SER A 719 -12.38 -45.36 -14.27
CA SER A 719 -13.63 -46.12 -14.07
C SER A 719 -13.83 -47.25 -15.09
N ALA A 720 -12.92 -47.39 -16.06
CA ALA A 720 -12.99 -48.39 -17.14
C ALA A 720 -12.25 -49.70 -16.81
N MET A 721 -11.32 -49.72 -15.84
CA MET A 721 -10.73 -50.95 -15.32
C MET A 721 -11.37 -51.28 -13.97
N GLY A 722 -12.27 -52.26 -13.94
CA GLY A 722 -12.96 -52.74 -12.74
C GLY A 722 -12.06 -53.43 -11.69
N SER A 723 -10.82 -52.97 -11.48
CA SER A 723 -9.83 -53.62 -10.61
C SER A 723 -9.68 -52.98 -9.21
N ALA A 724 -10.35 -51.86 -8.93
CA ALA A 724 -10.22 -51.20 -7.63
C ALA A 724 -11.47 -51.36 -6.74
N ALA A 725 -11.35 -52.20 -5.70
CA ALA A 725 -12.39 -52.40 -4.69
C ALA A 725 -12.59 -51.19 -3.75
N ALA A 726 -11.65 -50.25 -3.72
CA ALA A 726 -11.70 -49.07 -2.86
C ALA A 726 -12.40 -47.89 -3.57
N LYS A 727 -13.51 -47.41 -2.98
CA LYS A 727 -14.17 -46.17 -3.42
C LYS A 727 -13.25 -44.97 -3.15
N GLU A 728 -13.15 -44.08 -4.13
CA GLU A 728 -12.44 -42.81 -4.01
C GLU A 728 -13.05 -42.00 -2.84
N SER A 729 -12.20 -41.45 -1.96
CA SER A 729 -12.65 -40.74 -0.75
C SER A 729 -13.37 -39.44 -1.13
N THR A 730 -14.69 -39.37 -0.93
CA THR A 730 -15.51 -38.18 -1.23
C THR A 730 -15.38 -37.06 -0.18
N GLY A 731 -14.76 -37.31 0.97
CA GLY A 731 -14.60 -36.32 2.04
C GLY A 731 -15.93 -35.69 2.51
N ALA A 732 -15.87 -34.66 3.35
CA ALA A 732 -17.06 -33.92 3.81
C ALA A 732 -17.58 -32.89 2.77
N ILE A 733 -17.28 -33.10 1.48
CA ILE A 733 -17.60 -32.16 0.40
C ILE A 733 -18.97 -32.56 -0.16
N LYS A 734 -19.93 -31.66 -0.01
CA LYS A 734 -21.27 -31.79 -0.59
C LYS A 734 -21.29 -31.06 -1.94
N ALA A 735 -20.96 -29.75 -1.93
CA ALA A 735 -20.80 -28.94 -3.14
C ALA A 735 -19.35 -28.64 -3.55
N GLY A 736 -19.11 -28.60 -4.86
CA GLY A 736 -17.84 -28.18 -5.48
C GLY A 736 -17.05 -29.35 -6.09
N ARG A 737 -16.19 -29.06 -7.10
CA ARG A 737 -15.43 -30.10 -7.82
C ARG A 737 -14.67 -31.01 -6.84
N PRO A 738 -14.73 -32.35 -6.98
CA PRO A 738 -13.90 -33.29 -6.22
C PRO A 738 -12.39 -33.17 -6.53
N ARG A 739 -12.00 -32.29 -7.45
CA ARG A 739 -10.62 -31.99 -7.81
C ARG A 739 -10.37 -30.49 -7.78
N VAL A 740 -9.38 -30.08 -6.99
CA VAL A 740 -8.74 -28.78 -7.13
C VAL A 740 -8.20 -28.71 -8.55
N VAL A 741 -8.68 -27.75 -9.33
CA VAL A 741 -8.12 -27.45 -10.65
C VAL A 741 -6.85 -26.63 -10.40
N GLY A 742 -5.82 -27.28 -9.89
CA GLY A 742 -4.44 -26.87 -10.11
C GLY A 742 -3.96 -27.57 -11.38
N GLY A 743 -3.12 -26.92 -12.19
CA GLY A 743 -2.45 -27.62 -13.29
C GLY A 743 -1.74 -28.82 -12.69
N GLY A 744 -2.22 -30.03 -12.98
CA GLY A 744 -1.67 -31.25 -12.41
C GLY A 744 -0.17 -31.29 -12.66
N GLY A 745 0.63 -31.18 -11.60
CA GLY A 745 2.08 -31.10 -11.72
C GLY A 745 2.77 -30.53 -10.48
N SER A 746 4.07 -30.76 -10.42
CA SER A 746 4.98 -30.17 -9.44
C SER A 746 5.03 -28.65 -9.61
N PHE A 747 5.02 -27.89 -8.51
CA PHE A 747 5.21 -26.45 -8.51
C PHE A 747 6.30 -26.04 -7.51
N LEU A 748 7.00 -24.94 -7.79
CA LEU A 748 7.87 -24.30 -6.81
C LEU A 748 7.00 -23.45 -5.88
N PRO A 749 6.92 -23.74 -4.58
CA PRO A 749 6.28 -22.83 -3.64
C PRO A 749 7.07 -21.52 -3.61
N GLY A 750 6.41 -20.37 -3.79
CA GLY A 750 7.04 -19.06 -3.63
C GLY A 750 7.53 -18.83 -2.20
N HIS A 751 8.08 -17.64 -1.90
CA HIS A 751 8.64 -17.26 -0.57
C HIS A 751 7.63 -17.24 0.61
N LEU A 752 6.50 -17.95 0.52
CA LEU A 752 5.50 -18.16 1.58
C LEU A 752 4.93 -16.87 2.22
N GLY A 753 5.16 -15.70 1.61
CA GLY A 753 4.78 -14.40 2.18
C GLY A 753 5.72 -13.90 3.28
N SER A 754 7.00 -14.32 3.28
CA SER A 754 7.98 -13.93 4.31
C SER A 754 8.08 -12.42 4.52
N THR A 755 8.19 -11.63 3.46
CA THR A 755 8.24 -10.16 3.53
C THR A 755 7.02 -9.56 4.25
N PHE A 756 5.86 -10.13 3.99
CA PHE A 756 4.60 -9.72 4.56
C PHE A 756 4.48 -10.08 6.05
N TYR A 757 4.92 -11.28 6.47
CA TYR A 757 4.97 -11.61 7.89
C TYR A 757 6.02 -10.78 8.64
N THR A 758 7.14 -10.42 8.01
CA THR A 758 8.13 -9.51 8.59
C THR A 758 7.52 -8.13 8.87
N GLU A 759 6.76 -7.57 7.91
CA GLU A 759 6.06 -6.29 8.11
C GLU A 759 5.01 -6.37 9.22
N GLN A 760 4.22 -7.45 9.27
CA GLN A 760 3.23 -7.65 10.31
C GLN A 760 3.86 -7.74 11.70
N LEU A 761 4.93 -8.54 11.83
CA LEU A 761 5.66 -8.69 13.08
C LEU A 761 6.35 -7.37 13.49
N ALA A 762 6.81 -6.55 12.55
CA ALA A 762 7.40 -5.24 12.85
C ALA A 762 6.37 -4.15 13.24
N SER A 763 5.06 -4.42 13.13
CA SER A 763 4.02 -3.39 13.24
C SER A 763 2.93 -3.67 14.29
N VAL A 764 2.46 -4.92 14.42
CA VAL A 764 1.32 -5.26 15.29
C VAL A 764 1.59 -6.51 16.13
N PRO A 765 0.98 -6.64 17.33
CA PRO A 765 1.04 -7.89 18.08
C PRO A 765 0.45 -9.04 17.27
N VAL A 766 1.12 -10.20 17.29
CA VAL A 766 0.71 -11.40 16.56
C VAL A 766 0.70 -12.56 17.56
N VAL A 767 -0.44 -13.21 17.73
CA VAL A 767 -0.60 -14.31 18.68
C VAL A 767 -1.06 -15.57 17.96
N ASN A 768 -0.39 -16.69 18.22
CA ASN A 768 -0.66 -17.97 17.59
C ASN A 768 -1.15 -18.99 18.62
N LEU A 769 -2.37 -19.48 18.48
CA LEU A 769 -2.93 -20.53 19.31
C LEU A 769 -2.92 -21.83 18.50
N LEU A 770 -2.19 -22.83 18.97
CA LEU A 770 -2.17 -24.16 18.38
C LEU A 770 -3.26 -24.99 19.05
N LEU A 771 -4.36 -25.20 18.32
CA LEU A 771 -5.58 -25.84 18.82
C LEU A 771 -5.80 -27.20 18.14
N GLY A 772 -4.77 -27.75 17.52
CA GLY A 772 -4.80 -29.00 16.78
C GLY A 772 -3.47 -29.40 16.17
N SER A 773 -3.51 -30.28 15.17
CA SER A 773 -2.30 -30.66 14.43
C SER A 773 -1.93 -29.55 13.44
N VAL A 774 -0.78 -28.91 13.63
CA VAL A 774 -0.27 -27.77 12.88
C VAL A 774 0.97 -28.18 12.09
N VAL A 775 0.90 -28.08 10.75
CA VAL A 775 1.87 -28.72 9.83
C VAL A 775 2.22 -27.82 8.66
N GLY A 776 3.46 -27.90 8.17
CA GLY A 776 3.91 -27.18 6.98
C GLY A 776 3.89 -25.67 7.18
N ILE A 777 3.17 -24.93 6.33
CA ILE A 777 3.00 -23.47 6.43
C ILE A 777 2.32 -23.09 7.74
N GLY A 778 1.40 -23.91 8.25
CA GLY A 778 0.81 -23.70 9.58
C GLY A 778 1.87 -23.75 10.69
N ALA A 779 2.86 -24.64 10.57
CA ALA A 779 3.95 -24.76 11.53
C ALA A 779 4.90 -23.55 11.45
N ALA A 780 5.19 -23.07 10.25
CA ALA A 780 5.92 -21.80 10.07
C ALA A 780 5.16 -20.61 10.68
N LYS A 781 3.84 -20.52 10.44
CA LYS A 781 3.00 -19.48 11.05
C LYS A 781 3.01 -19.54 12.57
N ALA A 782 2.99 -20.74 13.17
CA ALA A 782 2.98 -20.95 14.61
C ALA A 782 4.21 -20.32 15.30
N VAL A 783 5.39 -20.47 14.71
CA VAL A 783 6.64 -19.91 15.26
C VAL A 783 6.83 -18.43 14.93
N LEU A 784 6.20 -17.94 13.84
CA LEU A 784 6.18 -16.54 13.41
C LEU A 784 5.06 -15.73 14.09
N GLY A 785 5.14 -15.61 15.42
CA GLY A 785 4.24 -14.77 16.21
C GLY A 785 4.88 -14.31 17.52
N HIS A 786 4.51 -13.14 18.01
CA HIS A 786 5.04 -12.57 19.25
C HIS A 786 4.80 -13.44 20.48
N PHE A 787 3.66 -14.14 20.50
CA PHE A 787 3.33 -15.12 21.52
C PHE A 787 2.65 -16.33 20.89
N SER A 788 2.98 -17.51 21.40
CA SER A 788 2.41 -18.77 20.96
C SER A 788 2.04 -19.65 22.14
N VAL A 789 0.87 -20.28 22.05
CA VAL A 789 0.38 -21.19 23.08
C VAL A 789 -0.15 -22.47 22.45
N MET A 790 0.24 -23.60 23.00
CA MET A 790 -0.17 -24.94 22.57
C MET A 790 -1.05 -25.57 23.63
N VAL A 791 -2.11 -26.27 23.23
CA VAL A 791 -3.01 -26.97 24.16
C VAL A 791 -2.60 -28.43 24.31
N ARG A 792 -2.41 -28.87 25.55
CA ARG A 792 -2.01 -30.23 25.90
C ARG A 792 -2.90 -31.28 25.23
N ASP A 793 -2.29 -32.35 24.75
CA ASP A 793 -2.89 -33.57 24.17
C ASP A 793 -3.71 -33.40 22.87
N ILE A 794 -4.26 -32.23 22.59
CA ILE A 794 -5.07 -31.99 21.38
C ILE A 794 -4.28 -31.34 20.24
N SER A 795 -3.13 -30.75 20.53
CA SER A 795 -2.34 -30.01 19.56
C SER A 795 -0.93 -30.55 19.39
N GLN A 796 -0.45 -30.49 18.16
CA GLN A 796 0.89 -30.96 17.78
C GLN A 796 1.48 -30.04 16.73
N LEU A 797 2.78 -29.82 16.78
CA LEU A 797 3.53 -29.01 15.81
C LEU A 797 4.58 -29.88 15.12
N PHE A 798 4.60 -29.94 13.80
CA PHE A 798 5.65 -30.68 13.09
C PHE A 798 5.85 -30.20 11.66
N VAL A 799 7.06 -30.37 11.14
CA VAL A 799 7.40 -30.01 9.74
C VAL A 799 6.67 -30.93 8.76
N ALA A 800 6.69 -32.24 9.03
CA ALA A 800 6.03 -33.26 8.24
C ALA A 800 5.28 -34.25 9.16
N GLY A 801 4.17 -34.81 8.70
CA GLY A 801 3.36 -35.72 9.52
C GLY A 801 3.99 -37.10 9.73
N PRO A 802 3.51 -37.87 10.72
CA PRO A 802 4.06 -39.20 11.03
C PRO A 802 4.20 -40.16 9.85
N PRO A 803 3.24 -40.25 8.89
CA PRO A 803 3.41 -41.13 7.74
C PRO A 803 4.62 -40.76 6.86
N VAL A 804 4.90 -39.46 6.73
CA VAL A 804 6.02 -38.96 5.93
C VAL A 804 7.34 -39.28 6.63
N VAL A 805 7.42 -39.04 7.93
CA VAL A 805 8.62 -39.33 8.73
C VAL A 805 8.89 -40.82 8.78
N SER A 806 7.86 -41.65 9.01
CA SER A 806 8.02 -43.10 9.09
C SER A 806 8.53 -43.67 7.77
N HIS A 807 8.01 -43.17 6.65
CA HIS A 807 8.49 -43.56 5.32
C HIS A 807 9.92 -43.09 5.04
N ALA A 808 10.27 -41.84 5.40
CA ALA A 808 11.58 -41.26 5.11
C ALA A 808 12.71 -41.81 6.01
N MET A 809 12.40 -42.09 7.28
CA MET A 809 13.40 -42.44 8.30
C MET A 809 13.40 -43.93 8.67
N GLY A 810 12.40 -44.70 8.23
CA GLY A 810 12.36 -46.16 8.40
C GLY A 810 11.98 -46.63 9.81
N TYR A 811 11.36 -45.78 10.64
CA TYR A 811 10.83 -46.14 11.96
C TYR A 811 9.47 -45.50 12.20
N ASP A 812 8.59 -46.20 12.91
CA ASP A 812 7.26 -45.68 13.24
C ASP A 812 7.33 -44.61 14.33
N VAL A 813 6.55 -43.54 14.14
CA VAL A 813 6.38 -42.47 15.13
C VAL A 813 4.91 -42.11 15.29
N THR A 814 4.50 -41.72 16.49
CA THR A 814 3.19 -41.11 16.71
C THR A 814 3.24 -39.60 16.46
N LYS A 815 2.06 -38.95 16.42
CA LYS A 815 1.99 -37.49 16.37
C LYS A 815 2.59 -36.84 17.61
N GLU A 816 2.43 -37.49 18.76
CA GLU A 816 2.88 -36.96 20.03
C GLU A 816 4.40 -37.07 20.15
N ASP A 817 4.99 -38.19 19.72
CA ASP A 817 6.45 -38.39 19.68
C ASP A 817 7.17 -37.38 18.79
N LEU A 818 6.47 -36.84 17.78
CA LEU A 818 7.04 -35.92 16.81
C LEU A 818 6.77 -34.45 17.13
N GLY A 819 5.60 -34.14 17.67
CA GLY A 819 5.10 -32.77 17.76
C GLY A 819 4.41 -32.39 19.04
N GLY A 820 4.51 -33.21 20.09
CA GLY A 820 3.89 -32.95 21.37
C GLY A 820 4.43 -31.72 22.11
N TRP A 821 3.68 -31.27 23.11
CA TRP A 821 4.03 -30.12 23.95
C TRP A 821 5.38 -30.29 24.67
N HIS A 822 5.72 -31.53 25.02
CA HIS A 822 6.96 -31.88 25.73
C HIS A 822 8.21 -31.63 24.89
N ILE A 823 8.05 -31.44 23.58
CA ILE A 823 9.09 -31.03 22.64
C ILE A 823 9.05 -29.51 22.49
N HIS A 824 7.94 -28.98 21.98
CA HIS A 824 7.89 -27.61 21.48
C HIS A 824 7.79 -26.53 22.55
N CYS A 825 7.25 -26.84 23.73
CA CYS A 825 7.32 -25.94 24.88
C CYS A 825 8.69 -25.98 25.58
N ARG A 826 9.54 -26.98 25.27
CA ARG A 826 10.87 -27.15 25.87
C ARG A 826 12.03 -26.72 25.00
N ASN A 827 11.79 -26.46 23.71
CA ASN A 827 12.80 -26.04 22.74
C ASN A 827 12.62 -24.60 22.23
N GLY A 828 11.63 -23.85 22.74
CA GLY A 828 11.37 -22.47 22.37
C GLY A 828 10.56 -22.26 21.08
N SER A 829 10.06 -23.32 20.46
CA SER A 829 9.17 -23.22 19.28
C SER A 829 7.79 -22.70 19.66
N VAL A 830 7.30 -23.08 20.84
CA VAL A 830 6.07 -22.57 21.44
C VAL A 830 6.38 -21.98 22.81
N ASP A 831 5.84 -20.79 23.09
CA ASP A 831 6.14 -20.08 24.32
C ASP A 831 5.47 -20.74 25.54
N ASN A 832 4.16 -20.99 25.47
CA ASN A 832 3.41 -21.52 26.62
C ASN A 832 2.58 -22.78 26.31
N LEU A 833 2.30 -23.52 27.39
CA LEU A 833 1.36 -24.62 27.41
C LEU A 833 0.07 -24.18 28.10
N ALA A 834 -1.06 -24.63 27.56
CA ALA A 834 -2.37 -24.53 28.19
C ALA A 834 -2.97 -25.93 28.36
N GLU A 835 -3.71 -26.16 29.43
CA GLU A 835 -4.42 -27.42 29.68
C GLU A 835 -5.72 -27.50 28.88
N THR A 836 -6.30 -26.35 28.51
CA THR A 836 -7.57 -26.25 27.77
C THR A 836 -7.53 -25.15 26.71
N GLU A 837 -8.47 -25.19 25.76
CA GLU A 837 -8.60 -24.15 24.74
C GLU A 837 -8.99 -22.80 25.35
N GLU A 838 -9.85 -22.83 26.37
CA GLU A 838 -10.28 -21.65 27.13
C GLU A 838 -9.11 -21.00 27.87
N GLU A 839 -8.23 -21.81 28.46
CA GLU A 839 -7.00 -21.32 29.09
C GLU A 839 -6.07 -20.68 28.06
N ALA A 840 -5.90 -21.28 26.87
CA ALA A 840 -5.11 -20.68 25.79
C ALA A 840 -5.65 -19.31 25.35
N MET A 841 -6.98 -19.17 25.28
CA MET A 841 -7.63 -17.88 25.01
C MET A 841 -7.44 -16.89 26.17
N ALA A 842 -7.53 -17.35 27.42
CA ALA A 842 -7.25 -16.50 28.60
C ALA A 842 -5.81 -16.00 28.62
N GLN A 843 -4.83 -16.87 28.32
CA GLN A 843 -3.43 -16.47 28.17
C GLN A 843 -3.24 -15.47 27.02
N THR A 844 -3.96 -15.63 25.91
CA THR A 844 -3.94 -14.69 24.78
C THR A 844 -4.44 -13.31 25.17
N ARG A 845 -5.59 -13.22 25.85
CA ARG A 845 -6.10 -11.94 26.37
C ARG A 845 -5.12 -11.30 27.32
N ARG A 846 -4.59 -12.11 28.26
CA ARG A 846 -3.65 -11.65 29.27
C ARG A 846 -2.37 -11.11 28.63
N PHE A 847 -1.76 -11.84 27.70
CA PHE A 847 -0.60 -11.37 26.92
C PHE A 847 -0.91 -10.04 26.24
N LEU A 848 -1.98 -9.98 25.44
CA LEU A 848 -2.34 -8.76 24.72
C LEU A 848 -2.64 -7.58 25.66
N SER A 849 -3.07 -7.81 26.91
CA SER A 849 -3.35 -6.74 27.88
C SER A 849 -2.10 -5.92 28.27
N TYR A 850 -0.89 -6.45 28.07
CA TYR A 850 0.36 -5.71 28.34
C TYR A 850 0.85 -4.92 27.12
N LEU A 851 0.43 -5.29 25.91
CA LEU A 851 0.91 -4.71 24.65
C LEU A 851 -0.03 -3.61 24.12
N PRO A 852 0.48 -2.61 23.39
CA PRO A 852 -0.34 -1.66 22.64
C PRO A 852 -1.08 -2.36 21.48
N SER A 853 -1.97 -1.64 20.78
CA SER A 853 -2.63 -2.17 19.57
C SER A 853 -1.64 -2.34 18.41
N SER A 854 -0.61 -1.49 18.38
CA SER A 854 0.48 -1.50 17.41
C SER A 854 1.71 -0.76 17.97
N VAL A 855 2.83 -0.87 17.27
CA VAL A 855 4.07 -0.12 17.59
C VAL A 855 3.92 1.40 17.52
N TYR A 856 2.80 1.91 16.99
CA TYR A 856 2.48 3.34 16.89
C TYR A 856 1.80 3.91 18.15
N GLU A 857 1.56 3.07 19.15
CA GLU A 857 0.89 3.42 20.40
C GLU A 857 1.76 3.03 21.58
N ALA A 858 1.67 3.79 22.68
CA ALA A 858 2.25 3.38 23.94
C ALA A 858 1.43 2.24 24.57
N PRO A 859 2.04 1.33 25.34
CA PRO A 859 1.30 0.25 26.00
C PRO A 859 0.19 0.77 26.93
N PRO A 860 -0.89 -0.01 27.14
CA PRO A 860 -2.00 0.42 27.97
C PRO A 860 -1.64 0.43 29.46
N VAL A 861 -1.72 1.59 30.09
CA VAL A 861 -1.59 1.75 31.55
C VAL A 861 -2.97 1.54 32.18
N THR A 862 -3.03 0.68 33.20
CA THR A 862 -4.26 0.36 33.92
C THR A 862 -4.24 0.99 35.31
N LYS A 863 -5.41 1.23 35.91
CA LYS A 863 -5.46 1.71 37.30
C LYS A 863 -5.13 0.54 38.24
N SER A 864 -4.11 0.69 39.08
CA SER A 864 -3.79 -0.29 40.12
C SER A 864 -4.48 0.06 41.44
N ALA A 865 -4.97 -0.97 42.13
CA ALA A 865 -5.43 -0.86 43.51
C ALA A 865 -4.36 -1.33 44.52
N ASP A 866 -3.24 -1.87 44.02
CA ASP A 866 -2.14 -2.35 44.86
C ASP A 866 -1.20 -1.18 45.22
N PRO A 867 -1.07 -0.80 46.51
CA PRO A 867 -0.28 0.36 46.90
C PRO A 867 1.16 0.32 46.35
N ALA A 868 1.59 1.43 45.76
CA ALA A 868 2.92 1.54 45.16
C ALA A 868 4.05 1.48 46.21
N ASP A 869 3.75 1.88 47.45
CA ASP A 869 4.68 1.95 48.57
C ASP A 869 4.58 0.73 49.52
N ARG A 870 3.82 -0.31 49.17
CA ARG A 870 3.73 -1.50 50.04
C ARG A 870 5.10 -2.14 50.24
N ARG A 871 5.36 -2.53 51.47
CA ARG A 871 6.57 -3.25 51.89
C ARG A 871 6.20 -4.70 52.21
N GLU A 872 6.94 -5.64 51.66
CA GLU A 872 6.75 -7.07 51.90
C GLU A 872 7.90 -7.62 52.74
N GLU A 873 7.63 -7.97 53.99
CA GLU A 873 8.66 -8.43 54.95
C GLU A 873 9.44 -9.66 54.45
N GLU A 874 8.80 -10.53 53.67
CA GLU A 874 9.43 -11.72 53.10
C GLU A 874 10.66 -11.39 52.24
N LEU A 875 10.71 -10.21 51.59
CA LEU A 875 11.83 -9.79 50.74
C LEU A 875 13.16 -9.69 51.50
N LEU A 876 13.14 -9.40 52.82
CA LEU A 876 14.35 -9.35 53.64
C LEU A 876 15.02 -10.71 53.81
N THR A 877 14.22 -11.77 53.83
CA THR A 877 14.67 -13.14 54.12
C THR A 877 14.65 -14.05 52.90
N LEU A 878 14.08 -13.59 51.78
CA LEU A 878 13.91 -14.38 50.57
C LEU A 878 15.24 -14.90 50.01
N VAL A 879 16.27 -14.05 50.01
CA VAL A 879 17.63 -14.43 49.61
C VAL A 879 18.37 -14.97 50.85
N PRO A 880 18.71 -16.28 50.90
CA PRO A 880 19.36 -16.86 52.06
C PRO A 880 20.78 -16.31 52.23
N ARG A 881 21.21 -16.12 53.49
CA ARG A 881 22.61 -15.77 53.81
C ARG A 881 23.60 -16.85 53.38
N LYS A 882 23.19 -18.12 53.41
CA LYS A 882 24.01 -19.24 52.92
C LYS A 882 24.10 -19.15 51.39
N ARG A 883 25.27 -18.78 50.86
CA ARG A 883 25.49 -18.49 49.42
C ARG A 883 25.18 -19.66 48.49
N THR A 884 25.32 -20.90 48.96
CA THR A 884 25.01 -22.12 48.18
C THR A 884 23.53 -22.50 48.21
N ALA A 885 22.71 -21.84 49.04
CA ALA A 885 21.27 -22.08 49.05
C ALA A 885 20.60 -21.32 47.91
N THR A 886 19.55 -21.91 47.34
CA THR A 886 18.75 -21.34 46.25
C THR A 886 17.51 -20.63 46.80
N PHE A 887 16.86 -19.81 45.98
CA PHE A 887 15.60 -19.15 46.32
C PHE A 887 14.67 -19.05 45.11
N ASP A 888 13.38 -18.80 45.37
CA ASP A 888 12.38 -18.68 44.31
C ASP A 888 12.31 -17.27 43.75
N VAL A 889 12.91 -17.05 42.57
CA VAL A 889 12.86 -15.76 41.89
C VAL A 889 11.45 -15.38 41.41
N ARG A 890 10.58 -16.35 41.10
CA ARG A 890 9.18 -16.07 40.74
C ARG A 890 8.40 -15.56 41.95
N ARG A 891 8.76 -16.02 43.16
CA ARG A 891 8.22 -15.45 44.40
C ARG A 891 8.67 -13.99 44.56
N ALA A 892 9.94 -13.68 44.30
CA ALA A 892 10.42 -12.29 44.30
C ALA A 892 9.61 -11.41 43.34
N ILE A 893 9.45 -11.86 42.09
CA ILE A 893 8.69 -11.12 41.06
C ILE A 893 7.26 -10.83 41.54
N ARG A 894 6.54 -11.83 42.10
CA ARG A 894 5.17 -11.63 42.61
C ARG A 894 5.09 -10.73 43.84
N LEU A 895 6.11 -10.73 44.69
CA LEU A 895 6.18 -9.81 45.83
C LEU A 895 6.46 -8.37 45.37
N LEU A 896 7.17 -8.17 44.27
CA LEU A 896 7.48 -6.83 43.74
C LEU A 896 6.36 -6.26 42.86
N ALA A 897 5.82 -7.08 41.95
CA ALA A 897 4.81 -6.72 40.97
C ALA A 897 3.43 -6.46 41.59
N ASP A 898 2.56 -5.76 40.88
CA ASP A 898 1.14 -5.65 41.23
C ASP A 898 0.55 -7.05 41.41
N LYS A 899 -0.31 -7.25 42.42
CA LYS A 899 -0.95 -8.55 42.68
C LYS A 899 -1.60 -9.10 41.40
N ASP A 900 -1.40 -10.39 41.16
CA ASP A 900 -1.90 -11.15 39.99
C ASP A 900 -1.48 -10.59 38.61
N SER A 901 -0.45 -9.74 38.56
CA SER A 901 0.03 -9.17 37.28
C SER A 901 1.16 -9.95 36.62
N PHE A 902 1.80 -10.92 37.29
CA PHE A 902 2.89 -11.67 36.67
C PHE A 902 2.37 -12.72 35.67
N PHE A 903 2.75 -12.56 34.41
CA PHE A 903 2.49 -13.47 33.30
C PHE A 903 3.82 -14.00 32.75
N GLU A 904 4.15 -15.25 33.07
CA GLU A 904 5.40 -15.89 32.65
C GLU A 904 5.33 -16.41 31.21
N ILE A 905 6.43 -16.25 30.48
CA ILE A 905 6.58 -16.70 29.09
C ILE A 905 7.70 -17.74 29.03
N GLY A 906 7.46 -18.86 28.34
CA GLY A 906 8.46 -19.91 28.20
C GLY A 906 8.80 -20.64 29.51
N PRO A 907 7.86 -20.99 30.42
CA PRO A 907 8.19 -21.59 31.71
C PRO A 907 8.92 -22.95 31.61
N LEU A 908 8.89 -23.58 30.43
CA LEU A 908 9.46 -24.92 30.17
C LEU A 908 10.70 -24.93 29.28
N TRP A 909 11.13 -23.77 28.74
CA TRP A 909 12.31 -23.61 27.90
C TRP A 909 13.26 -22.56 28.49
N GLY A 910 14.58 -22.73 28.31
CA GLY A 910 15.59 -21.84 28.88
C GLY A 910 15.38 -21.61 30.38
N THR A 911 15.13 -22.69 31.12
CA THR A 911 14.59 -22.63 32.50
C THR A 911 15.57 -22.09 33.54
N ASP A 912 16.83 -21.89 33.17
CA ASP A 912 17.79 -21.08 33.93
C ASP A 912 17.41 -19.59 33.99
N GLN A 913 16.52 -19.13 33.09
CA GLN A 913 16.02 -17.76 33.02
C GLN A 913 14.50 -17.70 33.13
N VAL A 914 14.00 -16.70 33.83
CA VAL A 914 12.57 -16.36 33.96
C VAL A 914 12.32 -15.09 33.18
N THR A 915 11.36 -15.14 32.25
CA THR A 915 10.92 -13.99 31.46
C THR A 915 9.40 -13.86 31.48
N GLY A 916 8.88 -12.66 31.26
CA GLY A 916 7.43 -12.44 31.26
C GLY A 916 7.05 -10.98 31.39
N PHE A 917 5.78 -10.74 31.70
CA PHE A 917 5.28 -9.38 31.93
C PHE A 917 4.72 -9.22 33.34
N VAL A 918 4.87 -8.02 33.87
CA VAL A 918 4.32 -7.58 35.16
C VAL A 918 3.64 -6.23 34.99
N ARG A 919 2.89 -5.79 36.00
CA ARG A 919 2.54 -4.38 36.17
C ARG A 919 3.19 -3.83 37.43
N MET A 920 3.64 -2.58 37.36
CA MET A 920 4.14 -1.82 38.50
C MET A 920 3.33 -0.54 38.59
N ASN A 921 2.46 -0.42 39.60
CA ASN A 921 1.49 0.67 39.71
C ASN A 921 0.67 0.84 38.42
N GLY A 922 0.26 -0.28 37.82
CA GLY A 922 -0.56 -0.30 36.62
C GLY A 922 0.17 -0.15 35.27
N TYR A 923 1.45 0.23 35.29
CA TYR A 923 2.31 0.31 34.10
C TYR A 923 2.83 -1.09 33.71
N PRO A 924 2.62 -1.56 32.46
CA PRO A 924 3.14 -2.85 32.04
C PRO A 924 4.66 -2.79 31.80
N MET A 925 5.37 -3.82 32.26
CA MET A 925 6.82 -3.96 32.12
C MET A 925 7.19 -5.39 31.74
N GLY A 926 8.26 -5.55 30.96
CA GLY A 926 8.95 -6.83 30.82
C GLY A 926 9.72 -7.18 32.09
N VAL A 927 9.91 -8.47 32.37
CA VAL A 927 10.77 -8.93 33.46
C VAL A 927 11.77 -9.96 32.94
N ILE A 928 13.02 -9.82 33.36
CA ILE A 928 14.08 -10.81 33.15
C ILE A 928 14.74 -11.13 34.49
N ALA A 929 15.00 -12.42 34.74
CA ALA A 929 15.68 -12.86 35.96
C ALA A 929 16.35 -14.23 35.78
N SER A 930 17.42 -14.49 36.53
CA SER A 930 18.03 -15.83 36.60
C SER A 930 17.40 -16.68 37.71
N ASP A 931 17.14 -17.97 37.43
CA ASP A 931 16.59 -18.91 38.41
C ASP A 931 17.70 -19.76 39.05
N SER A 932 18.03 -19.43 40.29
CA SER A 932 19.04 -20.16 41.06
C SER A 932 18.65 -21.61 41.38
N ARG A 933 17.38 -22.00 41.27
CA ARG A 933 16.93 -23.39 41.49
C ARG A 933 17.13 -24.29 40.26
N HIS A 934 17.49 -23.72 39.11
CA HIS A 934 17.88 -24.50 37.96
C HIS A 934 19.12 -25.35 38.28
N VAL A 935 19.32 -26.46 37.57
CA VAL A 935 20.43 -27.40 37.82
C VAL A 935 21.80 -26.73 37.69
N ASN A 936 21.90 -25.69 36.85
CA ASN A 936 23.10 -24.87 36.66
C ASN A 936 23.20 -23.70 37.65
N GLY A 937 22.35 -23.66 38.69
CA GLY A 937 22.39 -22.65 39.74
C GLY A 937 22.18 -21.22 39.23
N GLY A 938 21.42 -21.02 38.15
CA GLY A 938 21.18 -19.72 37.50
C GLY A 938 22.25 -19.29 36.48
N ALA A 939 23.27 -20.13 36.21
CA ALA A 939 24.25 -19.85 35.16
C ALA A 939 23.58 -19.88 33.78
N LEU A 940 23.96 -18.91 32.93
CA LEU A 940 23.29 -18.65 31.67
C LEU A 940 23.64 -19.71 30.61
N THR A 941 22.63 -20.43 30.14
CA THR A 941 22.77 -21.47 29.09
C THR A 941 22.55 -20.91 27.68
N ALA A 942 22.86 -21.70 26.64
CA ALA A 942 22.54 -21.35 25.26
C ALA A 942 21.04 -21.07 25.05
N ASP A 943 20.16 -21.93 25.57
CA ASP A 943 18.70 -21.74 25.53
C ASP A 943 18.25 -20.52 26.34
N GLY A 944 18.86 -20.31 27.51
CA GLY A 944 18.63 -19.12 28.33
C GLY A 944 18.95 -17.83 27.57
N CYS A 945 20.05 -17.81 26.80
CA CYS A 945 20.40 -16.66 25.95
C CYS A 945 19.35 -16.38 24.88
N ASP A 946 18.91 -17.41 24.13
CA ASP A 946 17.91 -17.25 23.09
C ASP A 946 16.55 -16.81 23.65
N LYS A 947 16.16 -17.34 24.83
CA LYS A 947 14.96 -16.93 25.55
C LYS A 947 14.98 -15.45 25.92
N LEU A 948 16.08 -14.97 26.50
CA LEU A 948 16.20 -13.57 26.89
C LEU A 948 16.19 -12.64 25.68
N LYS A 949 16.93 -12.98 24.61
CA LYS A 949 16.92 -12.21 23.34
C LYS A 949 15.50 -12.06 22.79
N ARG A 950 14.76 -13.17 22.69
CA ARG A 950 13.38 -13.17 22.17
C ARG A 950 12.44 -12.32 23.02
N HIS A 951 12.64 -12.30 24.34
CA HIS A 951 11.82 -11.48 25.25
C HIS A 951 12.14 -9.98 25.15
N LEU A 952 13.43 -9.62 25.07
CA LEU A 952 13.85 -8.23 24.90
C LEU A 952 13.40 -7.64 23.58
N ASP A 953 13.44 -8.41 22.50
CA ASP A 953 12.95 -7.98 21.18
C ASP A 953 11.47 -7.55 21.26
N VAL A 954 10.63 -8.33 21.95
CA VAL A 954 9.22 -7.98 22.18
C VAL A 954 9.09 -6.74 23.06
N CYS A 955 9.90 -6.61 24.12
CA CYS A 955 9.85 -5.45 25.00
C CYS A 955 10.28 -4.17 24.29
N ASP A 956 11.37 -4.19 23.52
CA ASP A 956 11.86 -3.02 22.80
C ASP A 956 10.92 -2.62 21.66
N LEU A 957 10.42 -3.59 20.89
CA LEU A 957 9.50 -3.35 19.77
C LEU A 957 8.18 -2.71 20.22
N PHE A 958 7.63 -3.16 21.36
CA PHE A 958 6.36 -2.67 21.89
C PHE A 958 6.53 -1.71 23.06
N HIS A 959 7.70 -1.08 23.20
CA HIS A 959 7.91 0.05 24.11
C HIS A 959 7.69 -0.27 25.59
N LEU A 960 7.99 -1.49 26.02
CA LEU A 960 7.86 -1.96 27.41
C LEU A 960 9.18 -1.77 28.16
N PRO A 961 9.22 -0.94 29.22
CA PRO A 961 10.36 -0.89 30.14
C PRO A 961 10.62 -2.25 30.79
N VAL A 962 11.86 -2.54 31.16
CA VAL A 962 12.26 -3.85 31.68
C VAL A 962 12.66 -3.77 33.15
N LEU A 963 12.10 -4.66 33.96
CA LEU A 963 12.57 -4.98 35.31
C LEU A 963 13.60 -6.12 35.22
N ASN A 964 14.84 -5.83 35.58
CA ASN A 964 15.96 -6.75 35.47
C ASN A 964 16.44 -7.20 36.86
N LEU A 965 16.18 -8.45 37.23
CA LEU A 965 16.49 -9.01 38.54
C LEU A 965 17.71 -9.93 38.47
N VAL A 966 18.83 -9.49 39.05
CA VAL A 966 20.13 -10.12 38.83
C VAL A 966 20.53 -11.06 39.98
N ASP A 967 20.63 -12.35 39.65
CA ASP A 967 21.31 -13.38 40.43
C ASP A 967 22.02 -14.38 39.51
N ASN A 968 23.03 -13.89 38.77
CA ASN A 968 23.72 -14.63 37.73
C ASN A 968 25.19 -14.93 38.12
N PRO A 969 25.60 -16.21 38.20
CA PRO A 969 26.97 -16.59 38.54
C PRO A 969 27.94 -16.60 37.33
N GLY A 970 27.46 -16.33 36.12
CA GLY A 970 28.24 -16.44 34.88
C GLY A 970 27.53 -17.26 33.81
N PHE A 971 28.24 -17.53 32.71
CA PHE A 971 27.81 -18.51 31.72
C PHE A 971 27.90 -19.92 32.28
N ALA A 972 27.01 -20.81 31.84
CA ALA A 972 27.10 -22.22 32.14
C ALA A 972 28.38 -22.80 31.51
N VAL A 973 29.17 -23.54 32.30
CA VAL A 973 30.47 -24.10 31.89
C VAL A 973 30.41 -25.62 31.85
N GLY A 974 31.14 -26.24 30.93
CA GLY A 974 31.22 -27.69 30.79
C GLY A 974 31.12 -28.15 29.34
N ILE A 975 31.57 -29.38 29.05
CA ILE A 975 31.66 -29.93 27.69
C ILE A 975 30.32 -29.82 26.95
N GLU A 976 29.20 -30.15 27.61
CA GLU A 976 27.86 -30.07 27.02
C GLU A 976 27.45 -28.64 26.62
N HIS A 977 27.85 -27.64 27.42
CA HIS A 977 27.54 -26.23 27.16
C HIS A 977 28.42 -25.64 26.06
N GLU A 978 29.66 -26.12 25.93
CA GLU A 978 30.53 -25.80 24.80
C GLU A 978 29.98 -26.39 23.49
N ILE A 979 29.53 -27.65 23.50
CA ILE A 979 28.89 -28.30 22.34
C ILE A 979 27.61 -27.55 21.94
N ALA A 980 26.82 -27.09 22.92
CA ALA A 980 25.62 -26.29 22.67
C ALA A 980 25.91 -24.87 22.13
N GLY A 981 27.18 -24.45 22.05
CA GLY A 981 27.58 -23.15 21.53
C GLY A 981 27.26 -21.98 22.46
N THR A 982 27.27 -22.21 23.77
CA THR A 982 26.90 -21.20 24.80
C THR A 982 27.70 -19.89 24.66
N ILE A 983 28.98 -19.95 24.27
CA ILE A 983 29.80 -18.74 24.04
C ILE A 983 29.22 -17.87 22.93
N ARG A 984 28.83 -18.47 21.78
CA ARG A 984 28.26 -17.73 20.65
C ARG A 984 26.92 -17.12 21.04
N LYS A 985 26.05 -17.92 21.64
CA LYS A 985 24.71 -17.49 22.10
C LYS A 985 24.81 -16.41 23.18
N GLY A 986 25.79 -16.52 24.07
CA GLY A 986 26.14 -15.49 25.04
C GLY A 986 26.56 -14.17 24.41
N GLY A 987 27.39 -14.22 23.36
CA GLY A 987 27.76 -13.02 22.58
C GLY A 987 26.55 -12.36 21.91
N GLU A 988 25.64 -13.15 21.32
CA GLU A 988 24.39 -12.63 20.74
C GLU A 988 23.49 -11.98 21.79
N TRP A 989 23.37 -12.59 22.98
CA TRP A 989 22.66 -12.02 24.12
C TRP A 989 23.23 -10.67 24.56
N MET A 990 24.57 -10.58 24.67
CA MET A 990 25.24 -9.34 25.06
C MET A 990 24.96 -8.21 24.09
N VAL A 991 25.04 -8.48 22.79
CA VAL A 991 24.74 -7.49 21.75
C VAL A 991 23.27 -7.07 21.82
N ALA A 992 22.35 -8.03 22.00
CA ALA A 992 20.92 -7.72 22.12
C ALA A 992 20.61 -6.81 23.32
N PHE A 993 21.17 -7.12 24.49
CA PHE A 993 20.99 -6.32 25.69
C PHE A 993 21.63 -4.92 25.59
N ALA A 994 22.66 -4.75 24.76
CA ALA A 994 23.26 -3.45 24.49
C ALA A 994 22.49 -2.62 23.45
N GLN A 995 21.77 -3.27 22.53
CA GLN A 995 21.03 -2.60 21.44
C GLN A 995 19.63 -2.13 21.85
N VAL A 996 19.04 -2.73 22.88
CA VAL A 996 17.70 -2.32 23.35
C VAL A 996 17.72 -0.86 23.83
N THR A 997 16.65 -0.16 23.48
CA THR A 997 16.52 1.28 23.71
C THR A 997 15.50 1.60 24.81
N VAL A 998 14.67 0.63 25.19
CA VAL A 998 13.73 0.78 26.31
C VAL A 998 14.47 0.98 27.64
N PRO A 999 13.92 1.76 28.58
CA PRO A 999 14.51 1.93 29.91
C PRO A 999 14.56 0.61 30.69
N ILE A 1000 15.60 0.42 31.50
CA ILE A 1000 15.80 -0.78 32.31
C ILE A 1000 16.03 -0.42 33.79
N PHE A 1001 15.23 -0.99 34.68
CA PHE A 1001 15.41 -0.90 36.12
C PHE A 1001 16.05 -2.18 36.64
N THR A 1002 17.30 -2.10 37.08
CA THR A 1002 18.09 -3.26 37.48
C THR A 1002 18.19 -3.38 38.99
N VAL A 1003 17.92 -4.58 39.50
CA VAL A 1003 18.05 -4.92 40.92
C VAL A 1003 19.09 -6.03 41.06
N LEU A 1004 20.25 -5.70 41.60
CA LEU A 1004 21.27 -6.69 41.95
C LEU A 1004 20.86 -7.38 43.25
N MET A 1005 20.27 -8.55 43.14
CA MET A 1005 19.72 -9.27 44.30
C MET A 1005 20.81 -10.05 45.04
N ARG A 1006 21.66 -10.76 44.30
CA ARG A 1006 22.72 -11.60 44.87
C ARG A 1006 23.93 -11.67 43.96
N ARG A 1007 24.06 -12.67 43.07
CA ARG A 1007 25.31 -12.86 42.30
C ARG A 1007 25.33 -12.02 41.03
N SER A 1008 26.46 -11.42 40.72
CA SER A 1008 26.78 -10.89 39.39
C SER A 1008 28.26 -11.12 39.10
N PHE A 1009 28.55 -12.25 38.44
CA PHE A 1009 29.92 -12.67 38.15
C PHE A 1009 30.20 -12.89 36.67
N GLY A 1010 31.46 -12.65 36.29
CA GLY A 1010 31.94 -12.90 34.93
C GLY A 1010 31.27 -12.03 33.88
N VAL A 1011 31.50 -12.38 32.62
CA VAL A 1011 30.97 -11.62 31.48
C VAL A 1011 29.44 -11.59 31.48
N ALA A 1012 28.78 -12.72 31.76
CA ALA A 1012 27.32 -12.79 31.80
C ALA A 1012 26.72 -11.96 32.93
N GLY A 1013 27.23 -12.09 34.16
CA GLY A 1013 26.77 -11.31 35.30
C GLY A 1013 27.00 -9.82 35.13
N ASN A 1014 28.15 -9.43 34.57
CA ASN A 1014 28.43 -8.03 34.23
C ASN A 1014 27.45 -7.50 33.18
N ASN A 1015 27.17 -8.25 32.12
CA ASN A 1015 26.20 -7.84 31.10
C ASN A 1015 24.82 -7.57 31.72
N TYR A 1016 24.36 -8.44 32.62
CA TYR A 1016 23.13 -8.22 33.40
C TYR A 1016 23.17 -6.93 34.24
N ALA A 1017 24.31 -6.62 34.87
CA ALA A 1017 24.44 -5.50 35.79
C ALA A 1017 24.70 -4.14 35.13
N THR A 1018 25.09 -4.10 33.85
CA THR A 1018 25.50 -2.88 33.15
C THR A 1018 24.68 -2.62 31.87
N PRO A 1019 23.37 -2.37 31.98
CA PRO A 1019 22.55 -1.99 30.82
C PRO A 1019 23.08 -0.69 30.19
N GLN A 1020 23.11 -0.64 28.84
CA GLN A 1020 23.61 0.52 28.09
C GLN A 1020 22.51 1.52 27.69
N SER A 1021 21.25 1.22 28.02
CA SER A 1021 20.12 2.11 27.72
C SER A 1021 20.21 3.40 28.54
N ALA A 1022 20.12 4.55 27.86
CA ALA A 1022 20.40 5.89 28.40
C ALA A 1022 19.49 6.35 29.56
N ALA A 1023 18.39 5.63 29.83
CA ALA A 1023 17.44 5.92 30.91
C ALA A 1023 17.37 4.80 31.97
N SER A 1024 18.45 4.04 32.14
CA SER A 1024 18.52 2.92 33.10
C SER A 1024 18.88 3.37 34.51
N ALA A 1025 18.45 2.61 35.52
CA ALA A 1025 18.83 2.79 36.92
C ALA A 1025 19.19 1.43 37.54
N ARG A 1026 20.13 1.40 38.50
CA ARG A 1026 20.52 0.17 39.20
C ARG A 1026 20.52 0.37 40.71
N VAL A 1027 19.98 -0.63 41.40
CA VAL A 1027 19.99 -0.71 42.86
C VAL A 1027 20.54 -2.05 43.29
N ALA A 1028 21.25 -2.10 44.40
CA ALA A 1028 21.76 -3.33 44.99
C ALA A 1028 21.01 -3.67 46.30
N TRP A 1029 20.71 -4.95 46.48
CA TRP A 1029 20.31 -5.48 47.78
C TRP A 1029 21.56 -5.75 48.65
N PRO A 1030 21.43 -5.79 49.99
CA PRO A 1030 22.57 -6.06 50.87
C PRO A 1030 23.23 -7.42 50.64
N SER A 1031 22.50 -8.37 50.04
CA SER A 1031 22.99 -9.70 49.66
C SER A 1031 23.77 -9.73 48.35
N ALA A 1032 23.91 -8.60 47.65
CA ALA A 1032 24.63 -8.53 46.38
C ALA A 1032 26.13 -8.83 46.54
N ASP A 1033 26.67 -9.57 45.58
CA ASP A 1033 28.03 -10.05 45.54
C ASP A 1033 28.47 -10.09 44.08
N VAL A 1034 29.46 -9.25 43.76
CA VAL A 1034 29.79 -8.90 42.37
C VAL A 1034 31.30 -8.97 42.12
N GLY A 1035 31.70 -9.33 40.91
CA GLY A 1035 33.11 -9.34 40.52
C GLY A 1035 33.41 -10.04 39.20
N GLY A 1036 34.67 -10.01 38.79
CA GLY A 1036 35.11 -10.64 37.54
C GLY A 1036 35.06 -12.18 37.59
N ILE A 1037 35.49 -12.79 38.69
CA ILE A 1037 35.50 -14.26 38.91
C ILE A 1037 35.08 -14.51 40.37
N PRO A 1038 34.28 -15.56 40.66
CA PRO A 1038 34.02 -15.97 42.03
C PRO A 1038 35.32 -16.28 42.79
N PRO A 1039 35.52 -15.74 44.01
CA PRO A 1039 36.73 -15.98 44.81
C PRO A 1039 37.09 -17.46 44.99
N GLU A 1040 36.07 -18.33 45.06
CA GLU A 1040 36.20 -19.76 45.31
C GLU A 1040 37.03 -20.50 44.23
N GLY A 1041 37.11 -19.96 43.01
CA GLY A 1041 37.98 -20.47 41.93
C GLY A 1041 39.12 -19.52 41.53
N GLY A 1042 39.02 -18.23 41.87
CA GLY A 1042 40.01 -17.21 41.50
C GLY A 1042 41.30 -17.25 42.31
N ILE A 1043 41.26 -17.71 43.56
CA ILE A 1043 42.43 -17.70 44.45
C ILE A 1043 43.53 -18.64 43.95
N GLU A 1044 43.17 -19.84 43.50
CA GLU A 1044 44.14 -20.81 42.99
C GLU A 1044 44.78 -20.36 41.67
N ALA A 1045 44.04 -19.58 40.86
CA ALA A 1045 44.57 -19.00 39.63
C ALA A 1045 45.48 -17.78 39.90
N ALA A 1046 45.04 -16.84 40.74
CA ALA A 1046 45.74 -15.58 41.00
C ALA A 1046 46.97 -15.74 41.91
N TYR A 1047 46.89 -16.66 42.88
CA TYR A 1047 47.96 -16.89 43.87
C TYR A 1047 48.69 -18.22 43.63
N LYS A 1048 48.56 -18.83 42.44
CA LYS A 1048 49.14 -20.14 42.09
C LYS A 1048 50.60 -20.29 42.51
N ARG A 1049 51.41 -19.27 42.22
CA ARG A 1049 52.84 -19.26 42.54
C ARG A 1049 53.10 -19.16 44.04
N GLN A 1050 52.43 -18.23 44.72
CA GLN A 1050 52.57 -18.05 46.18
C GLN A 1050 52.06 -19.26 46.97
N LEU A 1051 50.98 -19.90 46.52
CA LEU A 1051 50.46 -21.14 47.10
C LEU A 1051 51.40 -22.33 46.85
N ALA A 1052 52.07 -22.40 45.70
CA ALA A 1052 53.05 -23.46 45.40
C ALA A 1052 54.38 -23.28 46.15
N GLU A 1053 54.77 -22.04 46.46
CA GLU A 1053 56.00 -21.70 47.17
C GLU A 1053 55.82 -21.61 48.70
N ALA A 1054 54.57 -21.68 49.22
CA ALA A 1054 54.27 -21.58 50.64
C ALA A 1054 54.58 -22.88 51.41
N ALA A 1055 55.14 -22.73 52.62
CA ALA A 1055 55.40 -23.87 53.52
C ALA A 1055 54.11 -24.54 54.02
N ASP A 1056 53.02 -23.78 54.17
CA ASP A 1056 51.67 -24.27 54.45
C ASP A 1056 50.66 -23.60 53.50
N PRO A 1057 50.44 -24.20 52.31
CA PRO A 1057 49.50 -23.67 51.32
C PRO A 1057 48.05 -23.60 51.82
N ALA A 1058 47.67 -24.47 52.76
CA ALA A 1058 46.30 -24.52 53.28
C ALA A 1058 46.03 -23.33 54.23
N ALA A 1059 46.97 -23.02 55.13
CA ALA A 1059 46.89 -21.86 56.01
C ALA A 1059 46.91 -20.54 55.23
N LEU A 1060 47.82 -20.40 54.26
CA LEU A 1060 47.87 -19.20 53.39
C LEU A 1060 46.58 -19.05 52.58
N ARG A 1061 46.02 -20.15 52.06
CA ARG A 1061 44.72 -20.12 51.37
C ARG A 1061 43.59 -19.69 52.30
N ALA A 1062 43.58 -20.13 53.55
CA ALA A 1062 42.58 -19.72 54.54
C ALA A 1062 42.70 -18.23 54.91
N GLU A 1063 43.92 -17.72 55.08
CA GLU A 1063 44.18 -16.30 55.34
C GLU A 1063 43.74 -15.42 54.16
N ILE A 1064 44.14 -15.77 52.93
CA ILE A 1064 43.74 -15.04 51.72
C ILE A 1064 42.21 -15.04 51.57
N ASN A 1065 41.55 -16.18 51.81
CA ASN A 1065 40.09 -16.26 51.83
C ASN A 1065 39.47 -15.32 52.87
N ALA A 1066 39.96 -15.33 54.11
CA ALA A 1066 39.45 -14.46 55.17
C ALA A 1066 39.61 -12.96 54.82
N ARG A 1067 40.73 -12.59 54.20
CA ARG A 1067 40.97 -11.21 53.71
C ARG A 1067 40.01 -10.83 52.59
N ILE A 1068 39.80 -11.70 51.60
CA ILE A 1068 38.84 -11.45 50.51
C ILE A 1068 37.41 -11.32 51.08
N GLU A 1069 37.01 -12.21 51.99
CA GLU A 1069 35.69 -12.15 52.62
C GLU A 1069 35.46 -10.86 53.42
N SER A 1070 36.49 -10.28 54.02
CA SER A 1070 36.37 -9.03 54.79
C SER A 1070 35.99 -7.80 53.94
N VAL A 1071 36.23 -7.85 52.63
CA VAL A 1071 35.99 -6.73 51.68
C VAL A 1071 34.99 -7.10 50.58
N ARG A 1072 34.41 -8.30 50.63
CA ARG A 1072 33.46 -8.83 49.63
C ARG A 1072 32.08 -8.21 49.80
N GLY A 1073 31.39 -7.95 48.68
CA GLY A 1073 30.05 -7.39 48.65
C GLY A 1073 29.94 -6.13 47.78
N PRO A 1074 28.80 -5.41 47.85
CA PRO A 1074 28.48 -4.35 46.89
C PRO A 1074 29.10 -2.99 47.25
N ILE A 1075 29.65 -2.84 48.46
CA ILE A 1075 30.20 -1.57 48.98
C ILE A 1075 31.33 -1.03 48.09
N GLY A 1076 32.22 -1.89 47.59
CA GLY A 1076 33.31 -1.48 46.72
C GLY A 1076 32.84 -0.81 45.42
N PRO A 1077 31.94 -1.44 44.64
CA PRO A 1077 31.29 -0.82 43.49
C PRO A 1077 30.50 0.46 43.82
N LEU A 1078 29.74 0.46 44.93
CA LEU A 1078 28.97 1.64 45.36
C LEU A 1078 29.87 2.85 45.65
N ASN A 1079 30.98 2.65 46.36
CA ASN A 1079 31.95 3.72 46.65
C ASN A 1079 32.59 4.32 45.39
N ARG A 1080 32.61 3.55 44.28
CA ARG A 1080 33.09 4.00 42.97
C ARG A 1080 31.98 4.50 42.06
N PHE A 1081 30.74 4.53 42.55
CA PHE A 1081 29.54 4.87 41.78
C PHE A 1081 29.33 3.97 40.54
N GLU A 1082 29.78 2.72 40.63
CA GLU A 1082 29.53 1.69 39.61
C GLU A 1082 28.11 1.13 39.71
N ILE A 1083 27.44 1.35 40.85
CA ILE A 1083 26.02 1.09 41.15
C ILE A 1083 25.49 2.34 41.83
N GLU A 1084 24.27 2.78 41.49
CA GLU A 1084 23.73 4.06 41.96
C GLU A 1084 23.37 4.07 43.45
N GLU A 1085 22.78 2.98 43.99
CA GLU A 1085 22.35 2.93 45.39
C GLU A 1085 22.24 1.51 45.95
N MET A 1086 22.41 1.34 47.26
CA MET A 1086 22.03 0.14 48.01
C MET A 1086 20.75 0.39 48.80
N ILE A 1087 19.78 -0.51 48.65
CA ILE A 1087 18.44 -0.32 49.20
C ILE A 1087 18.03 -1.44 50.15
N ASP A 1088 17.08 -1.17 51.03
CA ASP A 1088 16.32 -2.21 51.70
C ASP A 1088 15.50 -2.97 50.63
N PRO A 1089 15.60 -4.31 50.52
CA PRO A 1089 14.85 -5.10 49.55
C PRO A 1089 13.34 -4.80 49.53
N ARG A 1090 12.76 -4.42 50.67
CA ARG A 1090 11.34 -4.06 50.82
C ARG A 1090 10.95 -2.77 50.10
N ASP A 1091 11.91 -1.89 49.82
CA ASP A 1091 11.67 -0.59 49.18
C ASP A 1091 11.76 -0.68 47.65
N THR A 1092 12.19 -1.83 47.12
CA THR A 1092 12.34 -2.08 45.68
C THR A 1092 11.08 -1.76 44.90
N ARG A 1093 9.89 -2.13 45.41
CA ARG A 1093 8.61 -1.86 44.73
C ARG A 1093 8.36 -0.36 44.59
N ARG A 1094 8.47 0.39 45.69
CA ARG A 1094 8.28 1.84 45.71
C ARG A 1094 9.16 2.53 44.68
N LEU A 1095 10.45 2.21 44.68
CA LEU A 1095 11.42 2.79 43.76
C LEU A 1095 11.14 2.43 42.29
N ALA A 1096 10.79 1.17 42.02
CA ALA A 1096 10.43 0.75 40.67
C ALA A 1096 9.12 1.40 40.17
N CYS A 1097 8.13 1.60 41.06
CA CYS A 1097 6.89 2.31 40.74
C CYS A 1097 7.11 3.81 40.50
N GLU A 1098 8.02 4.45 41.24
CA GLU A 1098 8.43 5.84 41.01
C GLU A 1098 9.19 5.95 39.67
N TRP A 1099 10.16 5.07 39.44
CA TRP A 1099 10.98 5.07 38.23
C TRP A 1099 10.19 4.80 36.95
N VAL A 1100 9.24 3.83 36.97
CA VAL A 1100 8.51 3.45 35.76
C VAL A 1100 7.66 4.59 35.22
N ALA A 1101 7.17 5.49 36.07
CA ALA A 1101 6.42 6.67 35.65
C ALA A 1101 7.27 7.62 34.79
N ASP A 1102 8.55 7.81 35.15
CA ASP A 1102 9.50 8.60 34.36
C ASP A 1102 9.96 7.85 33.11
N ALA A 1103 10.22 6.54 33.22
CA ALA A 1103 10.50 5.68 32.07
C ALA A 1103 9.36 5.74 31.03
N TRP A 1104 8.12 5.86 31.49
CA TRP A 1104 6.95 5.97 30.61
C TRP A 1104 7.01 7.20 29.71
N ARG A 1105 7.48 8.34 30.24
CA ARG A 1105 7.65 9.58 29.47
C ARG A 1105 8.68 9.43 28.35
N VAL A 1106 9.65 8.52 28.50
CA VAL A 1106 10.64 8.22 27.47
C VAL A 1106 10.02 7.35 26.38
N VAL A 1107 9.37 6.23 26.75
CA VAL A 1107 8.83 5.27 25.78
C VAL A 1107 7.60 5.79 25.03
N SER A 1108 6.85 6.74 25.61
CA SER A 1108 5.69 7.36 24.97
C SER A 1108 6.05 8.51 24.01
N GLN A 1109 7.33 8.79 23.77
CA GLN A 1109 7.74 9.86 22.85
C GLN A 1109 7.33 9.52 21.41
N PRO A 1110 6.75 10.45 20.64
CA PRO A 1110 6.31 10.19 19.26
C PRO A 1110 7.42 9.65 18.34
N SER A 1111 8.68 10.03 18.58
CA SER A 1111 9.85 9.55 17.82
C SER A 1111 10.15 8.06 18.04
N ARG A 1112 9.65 7.47 19.13
CA ARG A 1112 9.80 6.05 19.45
C ARG A 1112 8.63 5.20 18.98
N LEU A 1113 7.44 5.79 18.86
CA LEU A 1113 6.20 5.13 18.42
C LEU A 1113 6.17 4.92 16.89
N VAL A 1114 7.15 4.18 16.39
CA VAL A 1114 7.35 3.86 14.97
C VAL A 1114 7.81 2.40 14.83
N PRO A 1115 7.54 1.76 13.69
CA PRO A 1115 8.06 0.43 13.39
C PRO A 1115 9.58 0.40 13.41
N ARG A 1116 10.13 -0.74 13.80
CA ARG A 1116 11.57 -1.01 13.73
C ARG A 1116 11.79 -2.40 13.16
N PRO A 1117 12.94 -2.65 12.49
CA PRO A 1117 13.30 -3.99 12.07
C PRO A 1117 13.34 -4.92 13.28
N LEU A 1118 12.79 -6.12 13.13
CA LEU A 1118 12.98 -7.20 14.10
C LEU A 1118 14.49 -7.47 14.20
N GLN A 1119 15.04 -7.46 15.41
CA GLN A 1119 16.48 -7.63 15.58
C GLN A 1119 16.84 -9.07 15.87
N PHE A 1120 16.00 -9.81 16.62
CA PHE A 1120 16.38 -11.11 17.18
C PHE A 1120 15.35 -12.24 17.01
N ARG A 1121 14.30 -12.01 16.21
CA ARG A 1121 13.31 -13.02 15.83
C ARG A 1121 13.74 -13.79 14.56
N PRO A 1122 13.45 -15.10 14.46
CA PRO A 1122 13.75 -15.91 13.29
C PRO A 1122 12.91 -15.54 12.05
#